data_AF-A0A818FSC4-F1
#
_entry.id   AF-A0A818FSC4-F1
#
_cell.length_a   1.000
_cell.length_b   1.000
_cell.length_c   1.000
_cell.angle_alpha   90.00
_cell.angle_beta   90.00
_cell.angle_gamma   90.00
#
_symmetry.space_group_name_H-M   'P 1'
#
loop_
_entity.id
_entity.type
_entity.pdbx_description
1 polymer ?
#
loop_
_entity_poly.entity_id
_entity_poly.type
_entity_poly.pdbx_seq_one_letter_code
_entity_poly.pdbx_strand_id
1 'polypeptide(L)'
;MNKICLFVSRRNYATASTFRAADTIIKKIEHGNPKPDPDKLLFGANFSDHMLTIKHTNTSGWEKPVIEPLKALSIHPAAKVLHYATEIFEGLKAYRGNDGKIRLFRPDLNMKRMLTSAERSVLPTFDGNELIECIKKLIQVDVDWVPRSTTSTLYIRPTLIGTEPTLGVGAPHESLLFVVTGPVGPYFPTGFKPVSLFADTFHCRAFPGGMGAYKAGSNYGPTIYVNQLAHQKGCQQVLWLYGEKRYITEVGTMNVFIYLKNKKGANELITAPLNGLILPGVTRQSILDLGRSWKDLTVSERDITMDELLEAHQDNRLLEMFGAGTACIVCPVERIIYEGKEYNLATMNKGAPLTTRFHDELVNIQFGRKPIYIFLKIFLVCCSQPKRVVSQMYVSFDRARYCVRRLNGTHEIGCQSSIRGNSGRMYIIDNDEEFNIFITDNKIIDSSSSFIIVLNVNLFDSNYIDHLMKYLDRKLNGLLLYLKSNISRPLDFSHDDQCPNNRYPFYLNQTENINWNFKGTGLFFRSFPFPIMLIDEEDDYKRLLEFYRQFNSSQSSPVCGLELKIFQNAAHTTKTCMRRNDISHSLIDLQEMFCDPISGLNIYSKLLQSIKIKPNERSLKSVILILVNTDSFQMFLKTKGSTGGVQQPAIALITFLTLAHLIGQEQDEFKKQDKEIIFVTLDGDALDYSASFKFMFDMINGYFPIGNKNEQPIKIEHIHSIIELQSLSMTKKIWLHTHPSSLINQTFIDILLRNNPMINLIPSNSPLPPASSQIFLQQTSSSSFPAYILSSTNQNQFSNHYYHSFFDDLSTISINISTLEYNTTTEISLWIKHIVEPLAQTLIESLVGIKKDVIIKQEIINNLIYCILKNLNCPLIHNVTNESVGNTFQPFDHTSMPFSVNTYPISTTPTFPFIKYVLSYFLRDRSYDRQNLTEILCKQRAYNDSFGSYTFVGGYTPSIINENAFSGYCVRTYIRSVQSISPAFVIENYDLSQTTYPAWTESRWTTISLRLFIIPTRTHEIITLIIGILLTSISFCVLFFLRYYTKISLLQPSSS
;
A
#
# COMPACT_ATOMS: atom_id res chain seq x y z
N MET A 1 -23.84 -13.11 11.88
CA MET A 1 -22.66 -13.72 12.52
C MET A 1 -21.67 -14.10 11.43
N ASN A 2 -20.94 -13.12 10.90
CA ASN A 2 -19.57 -12.74 11.28
C ASN A 2 -18.52 -13.81 10.97
N LYS A 3 -17.78 -13.62 9.87
CA LYS A 3 -16.33 -13.83 9.77
C LYS A 3 -15.78 -13.10 8.53
N ILE A 4 -15.42 -11.83 8.77
CA ILE A 4 -14.68 -10.95 7.86
C ILE A 4 -13.22 -11.40 7.89
N CYS A 5 -12.69 -11.88 6.75
CA CYS A 5 -11.26 -12.14 6.58
C CYS A 5 -10.55 -10.83 6.19
N LEU A 6 -9.75 -10.30 7.12
CA LEU A 6 -8.88 -9.15 6.93
C LEU A 6 -7.75 -9.49 5.94
N PHE A 7 -7.79 -8.92 4.73
CA PHE A 7 -6.65 -8.88 3.83
C PHE A 7 -5.66 -7.81 4.30
N VAL A 8 -4.54 -8.26 4.85
CA VAL A 8 -3.40 -7.41 5.19
C VAL A 8 -2.71 -6.98 3.90
N SER A 9 -2.89 -5.71 3.55
CA SER A 9 -2.09 -4.96 2.59
C SER A 9 -0.60 -5.16 2.88
N ARG A 10 0.18 -5.53 1.86
CA ARG A 10 1.65 -5.58 1.92
C ARG A 10 2.18 -4.17 2.23
N ARG A 11 2.49 -3.91 3.49
CA ARG A 11 3.30 -2.76 3.92
C ARG A 11 4.68 -2.91 3.28
N ASN A 12 4.99 -2.06 2.30
CA ASN A 12 6.37 -1.74 1.97
C ASN A 12 6.94 -0.96 3.17
N TYR A 13 7.51 -1.69 4.14
CA TYR A 13 8.33 -1.06 5.16
C TYR A 13 9.47 -0.33 4.45
N ALA A 14 9.55 0.98 4.66
CA ALA A 14 10.76 1.74 4.40
C ALA A 14 11.93 0.97 5.02
N THR A 15 13.02 0.84 4.28
CA THR A 15 14.23 0.10 4.68
C THR A 15 14.75 0.62 6.02
N ALA A 16 14.28 0.02 7.12
CA ALA A 16 14.96 0.07 8.40
C ALA A 16 16.39 -0.44 8.16
N SER A 17 17.38 0.25 8.73
CA SER A 17 18.79 -0.07 8.56
C SER A 17 19.07 -1.54 8.92
N THR A 18 19.31 -2.37 7.91
CA THR A 18 19.75 -3.77 8.07
C THR A 18 21.18 -3.83 8.61
N PHE A 19 21.58 -4.95 9.24
CA PHE A 19 22.99 -5.24 9.50
C PHE A 19 23.77 -5.43 8.19
N ARG A 20 25.08 -5.20 8.23
CA ARG A 20 26.01 -5.44 7.11
C ARG A 20 26.94 -6.60 7.40
N ALA A 21 27.08 -7.51 6.44
CA ALA A 21 28.02 -8.61 6.50
C ALA A 21 29.46 -8.12 6.58
N ALA A 22 29.77 -6.96 6.00
CA ALA A 22 31.10 -6.33 6.10
C ALA A 22 31.54 -6.13 7.56
N ASP A 23 30.60 -5.82 8.46
CA ASP A 23 30.87 -5.52 9.87
C ASP A 23 30.94 -6.76 10.78
N THR A 24 30.96 -7.96 10.20
CA THR A 24 30.97 -9.22 10.97
C THR A 24 32.24 -9.34 11.83
N ILE A 25 32.05 -9.51 13.14
CA ILE A 25 33.12 -9.77 14.10
C ILE A 25 33.29 -11.29 14.22
N ILE A 26 34.52 -11.79 14.09
CA ILE A 26 34.81 -13.24 14.15
C ILE A 26 35.66 -13.53 15.38
N LYS A 27 35.16 -14.39 16.27
CA LYS A 27 35.86 -14.92 17.44
C LYS A 27 36.08 -16.41 17.24
N LYS A 28 37.30 -16.78 16.84
CA LYS A 28 37.68 -18.18 16.60
C LYS A 28 38.03 -18.88 17.92
N ILE A 29 37.76 -20.19 17.98
CA ILE A 29 38.30 -21.06 19.03
C ILE A 29 39.74 -21.47 18.77
N GLU A 30 40.49 -21.77 19.84
CA GLU A 30 41.89 -22.26 19.75
C GLU A 30 41.96 -23.76 19.40
N HIS A 31 41.02 -24.57 19.92
CA HIS A 31 40.95 -26.01 19.71
C HIS A 31 39.54 -26.45 19.31
N GLY A 32 39.36 -26.92 18.07
CA GLY A 32 38.08 -27.40 17.56
C GLY A 32 37.74 -28.83 17.97
N ASN A 33 36.45 -29.16 17.99
CA ASN A 33 36.00 -30.51 18.32
C ASN A 33 36.44 -31.53 17.26
N PRO A 34 36.60 -32.82 17.64
CA PRO A 34 36.88 -33.89 16.68
C PRO A 34 35.73 -34.04 15.68
N LYS A 35 36.06 -34.24 14.40
CA LYS A 35 35.07 -34.28 13.32
C LYS A 35 34.46 -35.69 13.28
N PRO A 36 33.12 -35.82 13.33
CA PRO A 36 32.47 -37.12 13.29
C PRO A 36 32.70 -37.84 11.95
N ASP A 37 32.65 -39.16 12.00
CA ASP A 37 32.71 -40.04 10.82
C ASP A 37 31.54 -39.72 9.85
N PRO A 38 31.80 -39.27 8.62
CA PRO A 38 30.77 -38.89 7.65
C PRO A 38 29.74 -39.98 7.33
N ASP A 39 30.08 -41.25 7.49
CA ASP A 39 29.20 -42.38 7.16
C ASP A 39 28.24 -42.76 8.29
N LYS A 40 28.46 -42.23 9.50
CA LYS A 40 27.64 -42.50 10.70
C LYS A 40 26.82 -41.30 11.15
N LEU A 41 26.72 -40.25 10.33
CA LEU A 41 26.05 -39.01 10.67
C LEU A 41 24.52 -39.19 10.72
N LEU A 42 23.93 -38.78 11.83
CA LEU A 42 22.48 -38.62 11.98
C LEU A 42 22.07 -37.17 11.67
N PHE A 43 20.85 -36.98 11.20
CA PHE A 43 20.35 -35.65 10.87
C PHE A 43 20.15 -34.80 12.14
N GLY A 44 20.92 -33.72 12.27
CA GLY A 44 20.78 -32.74 13.36
C GLY A 44 21.35 -33.16 14.73
N ALA A 45 22.17 -34.21 14.78
CA ALA A 45 22.75 -34.72 16.04
C ALA A 45 24.12 -34.10 16.38
N ASN A 46 24.85 -33.61 15.38
CA ASN A 46 26.17 -33.01 15.52
C ASN A 46 26.14 -31.55 15.07
N PHE A 47 26.90 -30.69 15.75
CA PHE A 47 26.99 -29.26 15.45
C PHE A 47 28.45 -28.85 15.22
N SER A 48 28.64 -27.78 14.43
CA SER A 48 29.95 -27.18 14.19
C SER A 48 30.41 -26.34 15.39
N ASP A 49 31.66 -25.90 15.32
CA ASP A 49 32.34 -25.22 16.41
C ASP A 49 31.82 -23.78 16.68
N HIS A 50 31.26 -23.11 15.66
CA HIS A 50 30.81 -21.72 15.75
C HIS A 50 29.33 -21.54 15.41
N MET A 51 28.76 -20.43 15.88
CA MET A 51 27.45 -19.93 15.48
C MET A 51 27.52 -18.45 15.10
N LEU A 52 26.59 -18.01 14.25
CA LEU A 52 26.36 -16.59 13.97
C LEU A 52 25.25 -16.08 14.89
N THR A 53 25.39 -14.90 15.47
CA THR A 53 24.34 -14.19 16.21
C THR A 53 24.25 -12.73 15.79
N ILE A 54 23.03 -12.21 15.69
CA ILE A 54 22.72 -10.83 15.38
C ILE A 54 21.50 -10.44 16.23
N LYS A 55 21.71 -9.51 17.16
CA LYS A 55 20.64 -9.02 18.03
C LYS A 55 19.88 -7.90 17.34
N HIS A 56 18.61 -7.77 17.70
CA HIS A 56 17.77 -6.65 17.30
C HIS A 56 16.99 -6.14 18.49
N THR A 57 16.94 -4.83 18.65
CA THR A 57 15.96 -4.17 19.52
C THR A 57 15.26 -3.06 18.74
N ASN A 58 14.04 -2.71 19.12
CA ASN A 58 13.35 -1.58 18.47
C ASN A 58 14.07 -0.24 18.64
N THR A 59 14.92 -0.09 19.66
CA THR A 59 15.66 1.15 19.94
C THR A 59 16.97 1.23 19.17
N SER A 60 17.75 0.14 19.10
CA SER A 60 19.05 0.10 18.43
C SER A 60 19.02 -0.45 17.00
N GLY A 61 17.90 -1.01 16.55
CA GLY A 61 17.81 -1.74 15.29
C GLY A 61 18.64 -3.02 15.31
N TRP A 62 19.15 -3.44 14.15
CA TRP A 62 20.04 -4.59 14.03
C TRP A 62 21.47 -4.26 14.49
N GLU A 63 22.00 -5.04 15.42
CA GLU A 63 23.40 -4.95 15.85
C GLU A 63 24.37 -5.60 14.84
N LYS A 64 25.68 -5.43 15.06
CA LYS A 64 26.71 -6.04 14.21
C LYS A 64 26.66 -7.57 14.27
N PRO A 65 26.85 -8.28 13.13
CA PRO A 65 26.90 -9.73 13.15
C PRO A 65 28.13 -10.24 13.92
N VAL A 66 27.95 -11.27 14.75
CA VAL A 66 29.05 -11.88 15.51
C VAL A 66 29.09 -13.38 15.23
N ILE A 67 30.22 -13.86 14.72
CA ILE A 67 30.56 -15.29 14.64
C ILE A 67 31.38 -15.62 15.89
N GLU A 68 30.89 -16.53 16.71
CA GLU A 68 31.51 -16.89 17.99
C GLU A 68 31.31 -18.39 18.30
N PRO A 69 31.99 -18.94 19.32
CA PRO A 69 31.86 -20.36 19.67
C PRO A 69 30.40 -20.72 19.96
N LEU A 70 29.97 -21.91 19.50
CA LEU A 70 28.64 -22.42 19.77
C LEU A 70 28.39 -22.50 21.28
N LYS A 71 27.31 -21.86 21.75
CA LYS A 71 26.95 -21.81 23.17
C LYS A 71 25.44 -21.88 23.38
N ALA A 72 25.04 -22.24 24.59
CA ALA A 72 23.64 -22.18 24.99
C ALA A 72 23.13 -20.74 24.97
N LEU A 73 21.89 -20.55 24.53
CA LEU A 73 21.22 -19.25 24.57
C LEU A 73 20.66 -19.00 25.97
N SER A 74 21.05 -17.88 26.59
CA SER A 74 20.40 -17.39 27.82
C SER A 74 19.24 -16.48 27.42
N ILE A 75 18.02 -16.98 27.57
CA ILE A 75 16.78 -16.23 27.32
C ILE A 75 15.93 -16.21 28.58
N HIS A 76 15.23 -15.11 28.82
CA HIS A 76 14.36 -14.99 29.98
C HIS A 76 13.21 -16.01 29.90
N PRO A 77 12.78 -16.64 31.02
CA PRO A 77 11.68 -17.60 30.99
C PRO A 77 10.35 -17.04 30.47
N ALA A 78 10.16 -15.72 30.57
CA ALA A 78 9.01 -15.00 30.02
C ALA A 78 9.17 -14.60 28.53
N ALA A 79 10.22 -15.05 27.84
CA ALA A 79 10.46 -14.68 26.44
C ALA A 79 9.30 -15.10 25.53
N LYS A 80 8.84 -14.20 24.65
CA LYS A 80 7.68 -14.44 23.77
C LYS A 80 7.78 -15.72 22.95
N VAL A 81 8.98 -16.10 22.49
CA VAL A 81 9.20 -17.35 21.78
C VAL A 81 8.73 -18.58 22.57
N LEU A 82 8.94 -18.59 23.89
CA LEU A 82 8.61 -19.72 24.76
C LEU A 82 7.10 -19.87 25.00
N HIS A 83 6.35 -18.76 24.97
CA HIS A 83 4.92 -18.75 25.30
C HIS A 83 4.01 -18.68 24.08
N TYR A 84 4.49 -18.09 22.97
CA TYR A 84 3.66 -17.77 21.81
C TYR A 84 4.25 -18.26 20.48
N ALA A 85 5.35 -19.01 20.51
CA ALA A 85 6.02 -19.53 19.32
C ALA A 85 6.34 -18.44 18.27
N THR A 86 6.72 -17.24 18.73
CA THR A 86 7.22 -16.14 17.88
C THR A 86 8.62 -16.47 17.38
N GLU A 87 8.72 -17.50 16.55
CA GLU A 87 9.95 -18.00 15.95
C GLU A 87 9.73 -18.48 14.52
N ILE A 88 10.73 -18.18 13.69
CA ILE A 88 10.84 -18.68 12.33
C ILE A 88 12.22 -19.27 12.09
N PHE A 89 12.32 -20.17 11.13
CA PHE A 89 13.59 -20.76 10.77
C PHE A 89 13.65 -21.13 9.30
N GLU A 90 14.87 -21.21 8.79
CA GLU A 90 15.17 -21.73 7.47
C GLU A 90 16.00 -23.00 7.52
N GLY A 91 16.11 -23.66 6.37
CA GLY A 91 16.91 -24.86 6.22
C GLY A 91 17.57 -24.88 4.86
N LEU A 92 18.89 -24.85 4.84
CA LEU A 92 19.70 -24.97 3.63
C LEU A 92 20.92 -25.86 3.89
N LYS A 93 21.59 -26.27 2.81
CA LYS A 93 22.74 -27.18 2.86
C LYS A 93 23.91 -26.59 2.10
N ALA A 94 25.12 -26.82 2.61
CA ALA A 94 26.35 -26.62 1.88
C ALA A 94 26.91 -27.97 1.39
N TYR A 95 27.22 -28.02 0.10
CA TYR A 95 27.69 -29.20 -0.60
C TYR A 95 29.14 -29.02 -1.01
N ARG A 96 30.02 -29.96 -0.64
CA ARG A 96 31.39 -29.98 -1.14
C ARG A 96 31.41 -30.79 -2.42
N GLY A 97 31.65 -30.11 -3.55
CA GLY A 97 31.77 -30.76 -4.84
C GLY A 97 33.04 -31.61 -4.95
N ASN A 98 33.10 -32.46 -5.97
CA ASN A 98 34.29 -33.26 -6.29
C ASN A 98 35.51 -32.37 -6.63
N ASP A 99 35.26 -31.12 -7.03
CA ASP A 99 36.28 -30.09 -7.27
C ASP A 99 36.75 -29.36 -5.99
N GLY A 100 36.34 -29.85 -4.81
CA GLY A 100 36.67 -29.27 -3.50
C GLY A 100 35.91 -27.99 -3.16
N LYS A 101 35.18 -27.38 -4.12
CA LYS A 101 34.44 -26.13 -3.91
C LYS A 101 33.15 -26.39 -3.13
N ILE A 102 32.87 -25.50 -2.18
CA ILE A 102 31.64 -25.54 -1.38
C ILE A 102 30.57 -24.68 -2.06
N ARG A 103 29.35 -25.21 -2.15
CA ARG A 103 28.21 -24.58 -2.83
C ARG A 103 26.99 -24.53 -1.93
N LEU A 104 26.25 -23.44 -2.00
CA LEU A 104 24.91 -23.32 -1.41
C LEU A 104 23.87 -23.50 -2.51
N PHE A 105 22.83 -24.27 -2.26
CA PHE A 105 21.76 -24.51 -3.23
C PHE A 105 20.61 -23.52 -3.05
N ARG A 106 20.44 -22.61 -4.02
CA ARG A 106 19.37 -21.58 -4.09
C ARG A 106 19.12 -20.84 -2.75
N PRO A 107 20.18 -20.33 -2.07
CA PRO A 107 20.03 -19.67 -0.76
C PRO A 107 19.17 -18.40 -0.82
N ASP A 108 19.09 -17.74 -1.97
CA ASP A 108 18.24 -16.59 -2.25
C ASP A 108 16.74 -16.92 -2.05
N LEU A 109 16.28 -18.09 -2.52
CA LEU A 109 14.89 -18.52 -2.32
C LEU A 109 14.61 -18.86 -0.85
N ASN A 110 15.59 -19.39 -0.12
CA ASN A 110 15.48 -19.59 1.32
C ASN A 110 15.31 -18.25 2.05
N MET A 111 16.13 -17.24 1.74
CA MET A 111 16.03 -15.91 2.38
C MET A 111 14.69 -15.23 2.07
N LYS A 112 14.21 -15.33 0.81
CA LYS A 112 12.89 -14.79 0.44
C LYS A 112 11.78 -15.41 1.29
N ARG A 113 11.79 -16.73 1.51
CA ARG A 113 10.79 -17.40 2.36
C ARG A 113 10.94 -17.06 3.84
N MET A 114 12.17 -16.88 4.33
CA MET A 114 12.42 -16.44 5.70
C MET A 114 11.82 -15.05 5.94
N LEU A 115 12.01 -14.12 5.01
CA LEU A 115 11.44 -12.76 5.10
C LEU A 115 9.92 -12.78 5.12
N THR A 116 9.28 -13.54 4.23
CA THR A 116 7.82 -13.71 4.24
C THR A 116 7.31 -14.33 5.55
N SER A 117 8.10 -15.21 6.19
CA SER A 117 7.76 -15.78 7.51
C SER A 117 7.97 -14.76 8.64
N ALA A 118 8.98 -13.89 8.54
CA ALA A 118 9.26 -12.83 9.50
C ALA A 118 8.15 -11.79 9.52
N GLU A 119 7.74 -11.32 8.34
CA GLU A 119 6.61 -10.40 8.15
C GLU A 119 5.33 -10.97 8.78
N ARG A 120 5.03 -12.26 8.57
CA ARG A 120 3.84 -12.90 9.15
C ARG A 120 3.88 -12.95 10.67
N SER A 121 5.06 -13.15 11.25
CA SER A 121 5.25 -13.28 12.70
C SER A 121 5.53 -11.93 13.37
N VAL A 122 5.51 -10.83 12.60
CA VAL A 122 5.88 -9.48 13.04
C VAL A 122 7.27 -9.43 13.69
N LEU A 123 8.16 -10.30 13.23
CA LEU A 123 9.58 -10.28 13.57
C LEU A 123 10.30 -9.27 12.66
N PRO A 124 11.40 -8.65 13.11
CA PRO A 124 12.12 -7.66 12.32
C PRO A 124 12.61 -8.25 10.98
N THR A 125 12.40 -7.50 9.89
CA THR A 125 12.90 -7.85 8.56
C THR A 125 14.37 -7.45 8.40
N PHE A 126 15.08 -8.08 7.47
CA PHE A 126 16.52 -7.86 7.21
C PHE A 126 16.85 -8.01 5.71
N ASP A 127 18.05 -7.61 5.28
CA ASP A 127 18.51 -7.89 3.92
C ASP A 127 19.01 -9.34 3.82
N GLY A 128 18.32 -10.14 3.00
CA GLY A 128 18.64 -11.55 2.78
C GLY A 128 20.04 -11.76 2.18
N ASN A 129 20.54 -10.84 1.36
CA ASN A 129 21.88 -10.97 0.77
C ASN A 129 22.96 -10.77 1.84
N GLU A 130 22.77 -9.83 2.74
CA GLU A 130 23.68 -9.61 3.87
C GLU A 130 23.73 -10.85 4.77
N LEU A 131 22.59 -11.49 5.04
CA LEU A 131 22.58 -12.75 5.79
C LEU A 131 23.28 -13.89 5.04
N ILE A 132 23.11 -14.00 3.72
CA ILE A 132 23.82 -14.99 2.90
C ILE A 132 25.34 -14.81 3.00
N GLU A 133 25.83 -13.57 2.93
CA GLU A 133 27.26 -13.28 3.08
C GLU A 133 27.76 -13.61 4.50
N CYS A 134 26.98 -13.34 5.54
CA CYS A 134 27.31 -13.76 6.91
C CYS A 134 27.38 -15.29 7.03
N ILE A 135 26.43 -16.02 6.42
CA ILE A 135 26.42 -17.49 6.38
C ILE A 135 27.66 -18.02 5.64
N LYS A 136 28.06 -17.41 4.52
CA LYS A 136 29.29 -17.77 3.81
C LYS A 136 30.52 -17.59 4.69
N LYS A 137 30.62 -16.49 5.43
CA LYS A 137 31.71 -16.27 6.40
C LYS A 137 31.73 -17.33 7.50
N LEU A 138 30.56 -17.70 8.05
CA LEU A 138 30.45 -18.77 9.05
C LEU A 138 30.95 -20.11 8.49
N ILE A 139 30.52 -20.48 7.28
CA ILE A 139 30.97 -21.72 6.62
C ILE A 139 32.46 -21.69 6.29
N GLN A 140 33.03 -20.51 5.99
CA GLN A 140 34.48 -20.37 5.77
C GLN A 140 35.27 -20.57 7.08
N VAL A 141 34.75 -20.09 8.21
CA VAL A 141 35.34 -20.35 9.53
C VAL A 141 35.27 -21.84 9.86
N ASP A 142 34.11 -22.46 9.61
CA ASP A 142 33.86 -23.90 9.86
C ASP A 142 34.09 -24.77 8.61
N VAL A 143 35.03 -24.41 7.75
CA VAL A 143 35.20 -25.06 6.43
C VAL A 143 35.46 -26.56 6.55
N ASP A 144 36.17 -27.00 7.60
CA ASP A 144 36.50 -28.40 7.85
C ASP A 144 35.30 -29.24 8.31
N TRP A 145 34.23 -28.59 8.80
CA TRP A 145 32.98 -29.25 9.15
C TRP A 145 32.14 -29.64 7.95
N VAL A 146 32.41 -29.07 6.77
CA VAL A 146 31.71 -29.48 5.54
C VAL A 146 32.24 -30.85 5.09
N PRO A 147 31.44 -31.93 5.17
CA PRO A 147 31.92 -33.29 4.94
C PRO A 147 32.61 -33.47 3.60
N ARG A 148 33.67 -34.28 3.57
CA ARG A 148 34.31 -34.76 2.33
C ARG A 148 33.64 -36.05 1.84
N SER A 149 32.32 -35.98 1.70
CA SER A 149 31.49 -37.10 1.26
C SER A 149 30.46 -36.61 0.26
N THR A 150 29.95 -37.54 -0.54
CA THR A 150 28.87 -37.29 -1.50
C THR A 150 27.49 -37.66 -0.96
N THR A 151 27.46 -38.34 0.19
CA THR A 151 26.25 -38.77 0.90
C THR A 151 25.93 -37.88 2.10
N SER A 152 26.89 -37.07 2.54
CA SER A 152 26.79 -36.20 3.72
C SER A 152 27.06 -34.74 3.37
N THR A 153 26.40 -33.82 4.07
CA THR A 153 26.43 -32.37 3.76
C THR A 153 26.49 -31.55 5.05
N LEU A 154 26.87 -30.27 4.98
CA LEU A 154 26.71 -29.36 6.11
C LEU A 154 25.30 -28.78 6.08
N TYR A 155 24.51 -29.01 7.12
CA TYR A 155 23.21 -28.38 7.29
C TYR A 155 23.37 -27.02 7.97
N ILE A 156 22.61 -26.03 7.50
CA ILE A 156 22.64 -24.65 8.00
C ILE A 156 21.21 -24.30 8.44
N ARG A 157 21.09 -23.77 9.67
CA ARG A 157 19.83 -23.44 10.32
C ARG A 157 19.81 -21.98 10.75
N PRO A 158 19.43 -21.04 9.86
CA PRO A 158 19.08 -19.68 10.27
C PRO A 158 17.77 -19.70 11.05
N THR A 159 17.72 -18.98 12.16
CA THR A 159 16.58 -18.92 13.07
C THR A 159 16.42 -17.48 13.56
N LEU A 160 15.17 -17.00 13.67
CA LEU A 160 14.85 -15.69 14.22
C LEU A 160 13.77 -15.87 15.28
N ILE A 161 14.06 -15.44 16.51
CA ILE A 161 13.18 -15.61 17.68
C ILE A 161 12.92 -14.27 18.36
N GLY A 162 11.71 -14.09 18.91
CA GLY A 162 11.38 -12.98 19.81
C GLY A 162 11.85 -13.27 21.24
N THR A 163 12.82 -12.50 21.73
CA THR A 163 13.49 -12.73 23.03
C THR A 163 12.95 -11.86 24.17
N GLU A 164 12.06 -10.91 23.85
CA GLU A 164 11.51 -9.94 24.79
C GLU A 164 10.86 -10.61 26.02
N PRO A 165 11.24 -10.23 27.26
CA PRO A 165 10.82 -10.90 28.49
C PRO A 165 9.40 -10.49 28.95
N THR A 166 8.38 -10.70 28.12
CA THR A 166 6.99 -10.31 28.43
C THR A 166 5.97 -11.40 28.11
N LEU A 167 5.00 -11.60 29.01
CA LEU A 167 3.85 -12.51 28.84
C LEU A 167 2.68 -11.83 28.12
N GLY A 168 2.95 -10.81 27.31
CA GLY A 168 1.95 -10.12 26.50
C GLY A 168 1.96 -10.65 25.07
N VAL A 169 0.80 -11.05 24.55
CA VAL A 169 0.67 -11.41 23.13
C VAL A 169 0.77 -10.13 22.29
N GLY A 170 1.86 -9.99 21.53
CA GLY A 170 2.12 -8.83 20.68
C GLY A 170 3.46 -8.93 19.97
N ALA A 171 3.75 -7.99 19.07
CA ALA A 171 5.01 -7.95 18.33
C ALA A 171 6.22 -7.91 19.29
N PRO A 172 7.28 -8.70 19.06
CA PRO A 172 8.47 -8.68 19.91
C PRO A 172 9.31 -7.42 19.67
N HIS A 173 9.65 -6.70 20.74
CA HIS A 173 10.53 -5.53 20.70
C HIS A 173 12.02 -5.90 20.73
N GLU A 174 12.34 -7.10 21.22
CA GLU A 174 13.67 -7.69 21.21
C GLU A 174 13.64 -8.99 20.43
N SER A 175 14.62 -9.20 19.57
CA SER A 175 14.74 -10.42 18.77
C SER A 175 16.19 -10.82 18.58
N LEU A 176 16.40 -12.12 18.36
CA LEU A 176 17.70 -12.69 18.07
C LEU A 176 17.64 -13.47 16.77
N LEU A 177 18.42 -13.05 15.78
CA LEU A 177 18.73 -13.86 14.61
C LEU A 177 20.00 -14.65 14.89
N PHE A 178 19.97 -15.97 14.72
CA PHE A 178 21.15 -16.81 14.86
C PHE A 178 21.22 -17.89 13.80
N VAL A 179 22.43 -18.36 13.50
CA VAL A 179 22.66 -19.47 12.56
C VAL A 179 23.55 -20.50 13.23
N VAL A 180 23.07 -21.73 13.30
CA VAL A 180 23.87 -22.91 13.66
C VAL A 180 24.12 -23.77 12.44
N THR A 181 25.26 -24.45 12.41
CA THR A 181 25.57 -25.43 11.36
C THR A 181 25.99 -26.76 11.95
N GLY A 182 25.91 -27.83 11.16
CA GLY A 182 26.30 -29.17 11.60
C GLY A 182 26.30 -30.18 10.46
N PRO A 183 27.22 -31.16 10.47
CA PRO A 183 27.27 -32.18 9.43
C PRO A 183 26.08 -33.14 9.58
N VAL A 184 25.42 -33.47 8.47
CA VAL A 184 24.27 -34.37 8.43
C VAL A 184 24.41 -35.42 7.34
N GLY A 185 23.97 -36.64 7.65
CA GLY A 185 23.75 -37.71 6.69
C GLY A 185 22.35 -37.65 6.06
N PRO A 186 21.88 -38.75 5.46
CA PRO A 186 20.52 -38.87 4.92
C PRO A 186 19.45 -38.58 5.98
N TYR A 187 18.35 -37.95 5.59
CA TYR A 187 17.26 -37.59 6.51
C TYR A 187 16.52 -38.82 7.06
N PHE A 188 16.26 -39.81 6.20
CA PHE A 188 15.78 -41.12 6.62
C PHE A 188 16.98 -42.07 6.75
N PRO A 189 17.13 -42.80 7.87
CA PRO A 189 18.19 -43.80 8.04
C PRO A 189 18.19 -44.86 6.93
N THR A 190 17.04 -45.06 6.30
CA THR A 190 16.81 -46.00 5.21
C THR A 190 17.26 -45.47 3.84
N GLY A 191 17.73 -44.23 3.72
CA GLY A 191 18.25 -43.63 2.48
C GLY A 191 17.14 -43.35 1.44
N PHE A 192 17.39 -43.71 0.18
CA PHE A 192 16.43 -43.57 -0.94
C PHE A 192 15.32 -44.63 -0.93
N LYS A 193 15.18 -45.40 0.16
CA LYS A 193 14.06 -46.34 0.31
C LYS A 193 12.72 -45.58 0.41
N PRO A 194 11.63 -46.15 -0.09
CA PRO A 194 10.33 -45.52 -0.05
C PRO A 194 9.79 -45.40 1.38
N VAL A 195 8.86 -44.46 1.59
CA VAL A 195 8.15 -44.26 2.85
C VAL A 195 6.70 -44.70 2.76
N SER A 196 6.18 -45.24 3.87
CA SER A 196 4.76 -45.50 4.09
C SER A 196 4.08 -44.27 4.70
N LEU A 197 2.88 -43.95 4.23
CA LEU A 197 2.12 -42.77 4.65
C LEU A 197 0.84 -43.15 5.39
N PHE A 198 0.52 -42.39 6.45
CA PHE A 198 -0.80 -42.44 7.09
C PHE A 198 -1.61 -41.21 6.67
N ALA A 199 -2.70 -41.42 5.95
CA ALA A 199 -3.59 -40.37 5.49
C ALA A 199 -4.72 -40.18 6.52
N ASP A 200 -4.54 -39.22 7.41
CA ASP A 200 -5.49 -38.94 8.48
C ASP A 200 -6.64 -38.05 8.00
N THR A 201 -7.87 -38.49 8.26
CA THR A 201 -9.09 -37.74 7.93
C THR A 201 -9.56 -36.84 9.06
N PHE A 202 -9.01 -37.00 10.28
CA PHE A 202 -9.47 -36.28 11.46
C PHE A 202 -8.68 -35.00 11.71
N HIS A 203 -7.34 -35.05 11.65
CA HIS A 203 -6.50 -33.89 11.86
C HIS A 203 -6.05 -33.28 10.53
N CYS A 204 -6.09 -31.94 10.46
CA CYS A 204 -5.45 -31.19 9.39
C CYS A 204 -4.16 -30.54 9.92
N ARG A 205 -3.15 -30.38 9.05
CA ARG A 205 -1.92 -29.68 9.42
C ARG A 205 -2.12 -28.17 9.50
N ALA A 206 -2.84 -27.62 8.53
CA ALA A 206 -3.02 -26.20 8.37
C ALA A 206 -4.44 -25.91 7.86
N PHE A 207 -4.87 -24.67 8.07
CA PHE A 207 -6.15 -24.13 7.60
C PHE A 207 -5.89 -22.89 6.74
N PRO A 208 -6.72 -22.57 5.73
CA PRO A 208 -6.52 -21.37 4.92
C PRO A 208 -6.48 -20.10 5.78
N GLY A 209 -5.54 -19.20 5.49
CA GLY A 209 -5.25 -18.03 6.33
C GLY A 209 -4.43 -18.30 7.60
N GLY A 210 -4.12 -19.57 7.90
CA GLY A 210 -3.29 -20.00 9.03
C GLY A 210 -1.77 -19.86 8.80
N MET A 211 -0.99 -20.77 9.42
CA MET A 211 0.48 -20.76 9.36
C MET A 211 1.09 -21.72 8.32
N GLY A 212 0.26 -22.42 7.53
CA GLY A 212 0.68 -23.48 6.60
C GLY A 212 1.77 -23.05 5.61
N ALA A 213 1.61 -21.86 5.01
CA ALA A 213 2.55 -21.29 4.04
C ALA A 213 3.83 -20.69 4.63
N TYR A 214 4.02 -20.70 5.95
CA TYR A 214 5.14 -20.06 6.62
C TYR A 214 6.00 -21.07 7.38
N LYS A 215 7.32 -20.82 7.43
CA LYS A 215 8.28 -21.71 8.09
C LYS A 215 8.50 -21.28 9.54
N ALA A 216 7.47 -21.44 10.35
CA ALA A 216 7.41 -21.03 11.76
C ALA A 216 7.21 -22.23 12.69
N GLY A 217 7.70 -22.16 13.94
CA GLY A 217 7.56 -23.24 14.93
C GLY A 217 6.11 -23.68 15.15
N SER A 218 5.18 -22.73 15.14
CA SER A 218 3.73 -22.94 15.27
C SER A 218 3.11 -23.78 14.15
N ASN A 219 3.78 -23.95 13.00
CA ASN A 219 3.33 -24.81 11.90
C ASN A 219 3.81 -26.27 12.05
N TYR A 220 4.81 -26.53 12.90
CA TYR A 220 5.43 -27.86 13.05
C TYR A 220 5.05 -28.52 14.37
N GLY A 221 5.03 -27.78 15.48
CA GLY A 221 4.68 -28.32 16.80
C GLY A 221 3.37 -29.13 16.82
N PRO A 222 2.25 -28.61 16.28
CA PRO A 222 0.97 -29.34 16.25
C PRO A 222 1.00 -30.67 15.48
N THR A 223 1.97 -30.86 14.56
CA THR A 223 2.04 -32.07 13.73
C THR A 223 2.59 -33.30 14.45
N ILE A 224 3.24 -33.12 15.61
CA ILE A 224 4.00 -34.17 16.30
C ILE A 224 3.09 -35.32 16.75
N TYR A 225 1.92 -35.00 17.31
CA TYR A 225 0.96 -36.01 17.76
C TYR A 225 0.49 -36.92 16.61
N VAL A 226 0.13 -36.34 15.47
CA VAL A 226 -0.34 -37.11 14.30
C VAL A 226 0.80 -37.94 13.69
N ASN A 227 2.04 -37.42 13.70
CA ASN A 227 3.21 -38.21 13.32
C ASN A 227 3.42 -39.41 14.26
N GLN A 228 3.18 -39.28 15.56
CA GLN A 228 3.23 -40.42 16.48
C GLN A 228 2.16 -41.46 16.17
N LEU A 229 0.93 -41.03 15.84
CA LEU A 229 -0.14 -41.93 15.39
C LEU A 229 0.23 -42.68 14.10
N ALA A 230 0.88 -42.00 13.14
CA ALA A 230 1.38 -42.64 11.93
C ALA A 230 2.38 -43.76 12.27
N HIS A 231 3.35 -43.50 13.15
CA HIS A 231 4.31 -44.51 13.59
C HIS A 231 3.64 -45.71 14.27
N GLN A 232 2.63 -45.49 15.12
CA GLN A 232 1.86 -46.57 15.74
C GLN A 232 1.12 -47.44 14.72
N LYS A 233 0.79 -46.89 13.55
CA LYS A 233 0.18 -47.60 12.42
C LYS A 233 1.22 -48.18 11.45
N GLY A 234 2.51 -48.14 11.80
CA GLY A 234 3.60 -48.62 10.95
C GLY A 234 3.90 -47.75 9.73
N CYS A 235 3.49 -46.47 9.75
CA CYS A 235 3.81 -45.49 8.71
C CYS A 235 4.88 -44.51 9.20
N GLN A 236 5.82 -44.14 8.32
CA GLN A 236 6.92 -43.22 8.67
C GLN A 236 6.49 -41.75 8.63
N GLN A 237 5.46 -41.39 7.86
CA GLN A 237 5.01 -40.00 7.69
C GLN A 237 3.48 -39.91 7.54
N VAL A 238 2.95 -38.69 7.67
CA VAL A 238 1.53 -38.38 7.48
C VAL A 238 1.30 -37.84 6.08
N LEU A 239 0.26 -38.29 5.37
CA LEU A 239 -0.26 -37.61 4.17
C LEU A 239 -1.34 -36.64 4.62
N TRP A 240 -1.10 -35.34 4.50
CA TRP A 240 -2.01 -34.31 4.99
C TRP A 240 -3.17 -34.08 4.04
N LEU A 241 -4.38 -34.19 4.59
CA LEU A 241 -5.63 -33.98 3.89
C LEU A 241 -6.32 -32.70 4.37
N TYR A 242 -7.07 -32.05 3.48
CA TYR A 242 -7.86 -30.87 3.80
C TYR A 242 -9.27 -30.93 3.19
N GLY A 243 -10.24 -30.40 3.93
CA GLY A 243 -11.62 -30.24 3.48
C GLY A 243 -12.41 -31.55 3.35
N GLU A 244 -13.70 -31.41 3.07
CA GLU A 244 -14.64 -32.56 2.95
C GLU A 244 -14.25 -33.50 1.82
N LYS A 245 -13.75 -32.95 0.71
CA LYS A 245 -13.28 -33.70 -0.47
C LYS A 245 -11.90 -34.34 -0.30
N ARG A 246 -11.29 -34.24 0.88
CA ARG A 246 -10.01 -34.89 1.23
C ARG A 246 -8.91 -34.52 0.23
N TYR A 247 -8.74 -33.23 0.00
CA TYR A 247 -7.69 -32.69 -0.85
C TYR A 247 -6.31 -33.04 -0.29
N ILE A 248 -5.43 -33.56 -1.13
CA ILE A 248 -4.05 -33.87 -0.78
C ILE A 248 -3.25 -32.56 -0.78
N THR A 249 -2.52 -32.31 0.31
CA THR A 249 -1.77 -31.05 0.48
C THR A 249 -0.26 -31.29 0.52
N GLU A 250 0.24 -31.92 1.58
CA GLU A 250 1.67 -32.19 1.82
C GLU A 250 1.87 -33.57 2.44
N VAL A 251 3.11 -34.05 2.48
CA VAL A 251 3.50 -35.27 3.18
C VAL A 251 4.45 -34.92 4.32
N GLY A 252 4.06 -35.15 5.57
CA GLY A 252 4.88 -34.83 6.73
C GLY A 252 5.28 -33.36 6.74
N THR A 253 6.56 -33.09 6.54
CA THR A 253 7.14 -31.73 6.42
C THR A 253 7.66 -31.40 5.01
N MET A 254 7.23 -32.16 4.01
CA MET A 254 7.65 -32.05 2.60
C MET A 254 6.47 -31.88 1.65
N ASN A 255 6.73 -31.26 0.50
CA ASN A 255 5.75 -31.17 -0.56
C ASN A 255 5.56 -32.55 -1.22
N VAL A 256 4.40 -32.79 -1.85
CA VAL A 256 4.07 -34.08 -2.46
C VAL A 256 3.83 -33.94 -3.97
N PHE A 257 4.24 -34.96 -4.71
CA PHE A 257 4.08 -35.07 -6.14
C PHE A 257 3.47 -36.42 -6.51
N ILE A 258 2.54 -36.39 -7.46
CA ILE A 258 1.81 -37.56 -7.97
C ILE A 258 2.04 -37.62 -9.47
N TYR A 259 2.63 -38.72 -9.94
CA TYR A 259 2.90 -38.96 -11.34
C TYR A 259 1.96 -40.03 -11.88
N LEU A 260 1.16 -39.68 -12.89
CA LEU A 260 0.14 -40.56 -13.44
C LEU A 260 -0.02 -40.39 -14.96
N LYS A 261 -0.70 -41.34 -15.59
CA LYS A 261 -1.29 -41.13 -16.91
C LYS A 261 -2.66 -40.47 -16.77
N ASN A 262 -2.80 -39.28 -17.33
CA ASN A 262 -4.08 -38.59 -17.33
C ASN A 262 -5.11 -39.31 -18.21
N LYS A 263 -6.38 -38.91 -18.15
CA LYS A 263 -7.47 -39.55 -18.94
C LYS A 263 -7.29 -39.43 -20.46
N LYS A 264 -6.37 -38.57 -20.92
CA LYS A 264 -5.98 -38.43 -22.35
C LYS A 264 -4.76 -39.29 -22.72
N GLY A 265 -4.22 -40.08 -21.79
CA GLY A 265 -3.09 -40.96 -22.01
C GLY A 265 -1.71 -40.30 -21.89
N ALA A 266 -1.62 -39.02 -21.52
CA ALA A 266 -0.35 -38.31 -21.36
C ALA A 266 0.20 -38.43 -19.93
N ASN A 267 1.52 -38.48 -19.83
CA ASN A 267 2.26 -38.50 -18.57
C ASN A 267 2.19 -37.13 -17.87
N GLU A 268 1.61 -37.07 -16.68
CA GLU A 268 1.34 -35.85 -15.92
C GLU A 268 1.93 -35.95 -14.50
N LEU A 269 2.73 -34.97 -14.11
CA LEU A 269 3.23 -34.75 -12.75
C LEU A 269 2.39 -33.66 -12.07
N ILE A 270 1.68 -34.03 -11.03
CA ILE A 270 0.75 -33.19 -10.30
C ILE A 270 1.32 -32.85 -8.93
N THR A 271 1.18 -31.60 -8.51
CA THR A 271 1.35 -31.18 -7.11
C THR A 271 0.30 -30.14 -6.77
N ALA A 272 -0.10 -30.07 -5.50
CA ALA A 272 -1.11 -29.11 -5.06
C ALA A 272 -0.62 -27.65 -5.18
N PRO A 273 -1.52 -26.69 -5.49
CA PRO A 273 -1.17 -25.28 -5.65
C PRO A 273 -0.86 -24.61 -4.30
N LEU A 274 -0.11 -23.51 -4.34
CA LEU A 274 0.25 -22.75 -3.14
C LEU A 274 -0.87 -21.80 -2.70
N ASN A 275 -1.92 -22.37 -2.08
CA ASN A 275 -3.14 -21.67 -1.64
C ASN A 275 -3.13 -21.20 -0.17
N GLY A 276 -1.96 -21.18 0.48
CA GLY A 276 -1.82 -20.82 1.91
C GLY A 276 -1.74 -22.01 2.88
N LEU A 277 -2.14 -23.21 2.46
CA LEU A 277 -2.05 -24.44 3.25
C LEU A 277 -0.65 -25.07 3.21
N ILE A 278 0.06 -24.86 2.11
CA ILE A 278 1.27 -25.57 1.73
C ILE A 278 2.47 -24.65 1.87
N LEU A 279 3.55 -25.16 2.47
CA LEU A 279 4.81 -24.42 2.53
C LEU A 279 5.46 -24.32 1.13
N PRO A 280 5.79 -23.12 0.62
CA PRO A 280 6.48 -22.97 -0.66
C PRO A 280 7.92 -23.54 -0.62
N GLY A 281 8.11 -24.81 -0.96
CA GLY A 281 9.41 -25.49 -0.88
C GLY A 281 10.39 -25.08 -1.97
N VAL A 282 11.68 -24.90 -1.61
CA VAL A 282 12.76 -24.62 -2.59
C VAL A 282 12.97 -25.84 -3.50
N THR A 283 12.94 -27.05 -2.93
CA THR A 283 13.06 -28.28 -3.71
C THR A 283 11.85 -28.51 -4.62
N ARG A 284 10.62 -28.23 -4.12
CA ARG A 284 9.40 -28.24 -4.96
C ARG A 284 9.55 -27.33 -6.16
N GLN A 285 9.95 -26.07 -5.95
CA GLN A 285 10.16 -25.14 -7.07
C GLN A 285 11.21 -25.68 -8.05
N SER A 286 12.30 -26.27 -7.54
CA SER A 286 13.36 -26.83 -8.39
C SER A 286 12.86 -28.02 -9.24
N ILE A 287 12.00 -28.87 -8.68
CA ILE A 287 11.36 -30.00 -9.40
C ILE A 287 10.40 -29.48 -10.47
N LEU A 288 9.60 -28.46 -10.18
CA LEU A 288 8.71 -27.85 -11.16
C LEU A 288 9.49 -27.23 -12.32
N ASP A 289 10.58 -26.51 -12.03
CA ASP A 289 11.46 -25.91 -13.05
C ASP A 289 12.08 -27.01 -13.94
N LEU A 290 12.60 -28.08 -13.34
CA LEU A 290 13.18 -29.22 -14.08
C LEU A 290 12.11 -29.98 -14.89
N GLY A 291 10.97 -30.30 -14.29
CA GLY A 291 9.90 -31.05 -14.93
C GLY A 291 9.35 -30.32 -16.15
N ARG A 292 9.16 -29.00 -16.06
CA ARG A 292 8.73 -28.16 -17.19
C ARG A 292 9.76 -28.10 -18.32
N SER A 293 11.04 -28.36 -18.03
CA SER A 293 12.09 -28.41 -19.04
C SER A 293 12.13 -29.74 -19.82
N TRP A 294 11.45 -30.77 -19.33
CA TRP A 294 11.43 -32.11 -19.92
C TRP A 294 10.23 -32.29 -20.85
N LYS A 295 10.49 -32.53 -22.14
CA LYS A 295 9.44 -32.62 -23.17
C LYS A 295 8.50 -33.82 -23.00
N ASP A 296 8.94 -34.83 -22.26
CA ASP A 296 8.22 -36.07 -21.97
C ASP A 296 7.30 -36.00 -20.74
N LEU A 297 7.20 -34.84 -20.09
CA LEU A 297 6.47 -34.66 -18.84
C LEU A 297 5.58 -33.41 -18.86
N THR A 298 4.28 -33.59 -18.62
CA THR A 298 3.36 -32.46 -18.35
C THR A 298 3.38 -32.15 -16.86
N VAL A 299 3.56 -30.88 -16.46
CA VAL A 299 3.58 -30.47 -15.05
C VAL A 299 2.36 -29.63 -14.73
N SER A 300 1.57 -30.07 -13.75
CA SER A 300 0.32 -29.42 -13.33
C SER A 300 0.35 -29.04 -11.85
N GLU A 301 0.08 -27.77 -11.56
CA GLU A 301 -0.17 -27.30 -10.20
C GLU A 301 -1.69 -27.19 -10.01
N ARG A 302 -2.32 -28.26 -9.51
CA ARG A 302 -3.78 -28.34 -9.35
C ARG A 302 -4.15 -29.18 -8.13
N ASP A 303 -5.36 -28.94 -7.63
CA ASP A 303 -5.90 -29.77 -6.56
C ASP A 303 -6.09 -31.21 -7.03
N ILE A 304 -5.86 -32.14 -6.10
CA ILE A 304 -6.05 -33.58 -6.27
C ILE A 304 -6.61 -34.16 -4.97
N THR A 305 -7.63 -34.99 -5.08
CA THR A 305 -8.32 -35.60 -3.94
C THR A 305 -7.84 -37.02 -3.70
N MET A 306 -8.09 -37.55 -2.49
CA MET A 306 -7.90 -38.98 -2.23
C MET A 306 -8.72 -39.84 -3.21
N ASP A 307 -9.95 -39.45 -3.55
CA ASP A 307 -10.79 -40.20 -4.49
C ASP A 307 -10.15 -40.28 -5.89
N GLU A 308 -9.60 -39.18 -6.40
CA GLU A 308 -8.91 -39.17 -7.70
C GLU A 308 -7.65 -40.04 -7.67
N LEU A 309 -6.89 -39.99 -6.57
CA LEU A 309 -5.70 -40.82 -6.38
C LEU A 309 -6.06 -42.31 -6.37
N LEU A 310 -7.13 -42.68 -5.66
CA LEU A 310 -7.61 -44.06 -5.56
C LEU A 310 -8.19 -44.56 -6.90
N GLU A 311 -8.94 -43.72 -7.63
CA GLU A 311 -9.41 -44.02 -9.00
C GLU A 311 -8.21 -44.28 -9.92
N ALA A 312 -7.20 -43.42 -9.89
CA ALA A 312 -5.99 -43.60 -10.69
C ALA A 312 -5.19 -44.84 -10.30
N HIS A 313 -5.19 -45.22 -9.02
CA HIS A 313 -4.56 -46.44 -8.53
C HIS A 313 -5.30 -47.69 -9.03
N GLN A 314 -6.63 -47.73 -8.92
CA GLN A 314 -7.47 -48.85 -9.39
C GLN A 314 -7.36 -49.05 -10.91
N ASP A 315 -7.30 -47.95 -11.68
CA ASP A 315 -7.18 -47.97 -13.13
C ASP A 315 -5.76 -48.29 -13.64
N ASN A 316 -4.79 -48.57 -12.76
CA ASN A 316 -3.37 -48.69 -13.10
C ASN A 316 -2.80 -47.46 -13.85
N ARG A 317 -3.37 -46.28 -13.62
CA ARG A 317 -2.92 -44.99 -14.19
C ARG A 317 -1.91 -44.30 -13.29
N LEU A 318 -1.93 -44.53 -11.98
CA LEU A 318 -0.94 -44.01 -11.03
C LEU A 318 0.41 -44.72 -11.25
N LEU A 319 1.44 -43.95 -11.62
CA LEU A 319 2.76 -44.47 -11.98
C LEU A 319 3.74 -44.38 -10.80
N GLU A 320 3.89 -43.19 -10.22
CA GLU A 320 4.78 -42.93 -9.09
C GLU A 320 4.19 -41.87 -8.16
N MET A 321 4.52 -41.94 -6.87
CA MET A 321 4.24 -40.87 -5.91
C MET A 321 5.48 -40.65 -5.04
N PHE A 322 5.84 -39.39 -4.79
CA PHE A 322 7.02 -39.06 -4.00
C PHE A 322 6.86 -37.73 -3.26
N GLY A 323 7.58 -37.59 -2.15
CA GLY A 323 7.72 -36.33 -1.44
C GLY A 323 9.03 -35.62 -1.76
N ALA A 324 9.09 -34.30 -1.55
CA ALA A 324 10.26 -33.48 -1.82
C ALA A 324 10.46 -32.34 -0.80
N GLY A 325 11.68 -32.20 -0.30
CA GLY A 325 12.04 -31.19 0.70
C GLY A 325 13.56 -31.00 0.81
N THR A 326 14.03 -29.97 1.53
CA THR A 326 15.47 -29.68 1.65
C THR A 326 16.25 -30.83 2.29
N ALA A 327 15.65 -31.50 3.28
CA ALA A 327 16.33 -32.53 4.06
C ALA A 327 16.46 -33.85 3.28
N CYS A 328 15.36 -34.35 2.71
CA CYS A 328 15.31 -35.62 1.97
C CYS A 328 15.59 -35.49 0.46
N ILE A 329 15.61 -34.28 -0.10
CA ILE A 329 15.66 -33.99 -1.55
C ILE A 329 14.42 -34.54 -2.25
N VAL A 330 14.37 -35.85 -2.52
CA VAL A 330 13.25 -36.57 -3.12
C VAL A 330 13.14 -37.93 -2.43
N CYS A 331 11.93 -38.35 -2.07
CA CYS A 331 11.69 -39.61 -1.36
C CYS A 331 10.45 -40.34 -1.93
N PRO A 332 10.59 -41.56 -2.48
CA PRO A 332 9.47 -42.31 -3.04
C PRO A 332 8.46 -42.74 -1.96
N VAL A 333 7.22 -43.01 -2.36
CA VAL A 333 6.15 -43.50 -1.48
C VAL A 333 5.76 -44.93 -1.88
N GLU A 334 5.77 -45.86 -0.92
CA GLU A 334 5.44 -47.28 -1.15
C GLU A 334 3.97 -47.60 -0.92
N ARG A 335 3.37 -47.05 0.14
CA ARG A 335 2.00 -47.38 0.54
C ARG A 335 1.34 -46.25 1.31
N ILE A 336 0.01 -46.24 1.28
CA ILE A 336 -0.82 -45.30 2.03
C ILE A 336 -1.84 -46.09 2.84
N ILE A 337 -1.93 -45.82 4.14
CA ILE A 337 -3.04 -46.26 4.98
C ILE A 337 -4.08 -45.14 5.03
N TYR A 338 -5.28 -45.41 4.55
CA TYR A 338 -6.39 -44.45 4.49
C TYR A 338 -7.71 -45.16 4.86
N GLU A 339 -8.47 -44.57 5.81
CA GLU A 339 -9.74 -45.13 6.32
C GLU A 339 -9.67 -46.62 6.73
N GLY A 340 -8.56 -47.00 7.36
CA GLY A 340 -8.32 -48.36 7.85
C GLY A 340 -7.95 -49.37 6.75
N LYS A 341 -7.88 -48.95 5.48
CA LYS A 341 -7.43 -49.77 4.35
C LYS A 341 -6.00 -49.40 3.95
N GLU A 342 -5.29 -50.39 3.45
CA GLU A 342 -3.92 -50.25 2.97
C GLU A 342 -3.89 -50.27 1.44
N TYR A 343 -3.26 -49.27 0.84
CA TYR A 343 -3.10 -49.10 -0.60
C TYR A 343 -1.62 -49.13 -0.96
N ASN A 344 -1.18 -50.21 -1.64
CA ASN A 344 0.20 -50.38 -2.07
C ASN A 344 0.42 -49.70 -3.43
N LEU A 345 1.31 -48.71 -3.47
CA LEU A 345 1.60 -47.95 -4.68
C LEU A 345 2.65 -48.65 -5.53
N ALA A 346 2.46 -48.64 -6.85
CA ALA A 346 3.39 -49.25 -7.81
C ALA A 346 4.70 -48.45 -8.02
N THR A 347 4.95 -47.40 -7.23
CA THR A 347 6.08 -46.46 -7.37
C THR A 347 7.41 -47.20 -7.54
N MET A 348 7.67 -48.22 -6.73
CA MET A 348 8.94 -48.95 -6.73
C MET A 348 8.98 -50.17 -7.66
N ASN A 349 7.88 -50.56 -8.31
CA ASN A 349 7.81 -51.77 -9.13
C ASN A 349 8.83 -51.78 -10.29
N LYS A 350 9.25 -50.59 -10.75
CA LYS A 350 10.29 -50.39 -11.78
C LYS A 350 11.46 -49.53 -11.29
N GLY A 351 11.68 -49.46 -9.97
CA GLY A 351 12.73 -48.63 -9.37
C GLY A 351 12.48 -47.12 -9.42
N ALA A 352 11.21 -46.69 -9.52
CA ALA A 352 10.80 -45.28 -9.54
C ALA A 352 11.62 -44.40 -10.51
N PRO A 353 11.57 -44.66 -11.84
CA PRO A 353 12.47 -44.02 -12.80
C PRO A 353 12.35 -42.49 -12.84
N LEU A 354 11.15 -41.92 -12.68
CA LEU A 354 11.00 -40.46 -12.66
C LEU A 354 11.52 -39.85 -11.35
N THR A 355 11.19 -40.47 -10.22
CA THR A 355 11.67 -40.07 -8.89
C THR A 355 13.20 -40.08 -8.82
N THR A 356 13.81 -41.15 -9.34
CA THR A 356 15.28 -41.30 -9.44
C THR A 356 15.89 -40.25 -10.37
N ARG A 357 15.27 -39.99 -11.52
CA ARG A 357 15.72 -38.94 -12.45
C ARG A 357 15.74 -37.55 -11.79
N PHE A 358 14.69 -37.19 -11.04
CA PHE A 358 14.68 -35.92 -10.29
C PHE A 358 15.74 -35.87 -9.20
N HIS A 359 15.89 -36.95 -8.43
CA HIS A 359 16.91 -37.05 -7.40
C HIS A 359 18.31 -36.82 -7.97
N ASP A 360 18.68 -37.58 -8.99
CA ASP A 360 20.02 -37.54 -9.58
C ASP A 360 20.34 -36.19 -10.22
N GLU A 361 19.36 -35.59 -10.90
CA GLU A 361 19.51 -34.26 -11.48
C GLU A 361 19.75 -33.18 -10.42
N LEU A 362 18.96 -33.19 -9.34
CA LEU A 362 19.13 -32.24 -8.24
C LEU A 362 20.47 -32.44 -7.53
N VAL A 363 20.86 -33.68 -7.22
CA VAL A 363 22.15 -33.99 -6.58
C VAL A 363 23.31 -33.57 -7.47
N ASN A 364 23.24 -33.84 -8.77
CA ASN A 364 24.29 -33.42 -9.72
C ASN A 364 24.43 -31.89 -9.81
N ILE A 365 23.34 -31.14 -9.69
CA ILE A 365 23.38 -29.67 -9.61
C ILE A 365 23.98 -29.21 -8.28
N GLN A 366 23.52 -29.78 -7.16
CA GLN A 366 23.93 -29.40 -5.81
C GLN A 366 25.45 -29.62 -5.58
N PHE A 367 25.98 -30.75 -6.04
CA PHE A 367 27.42 -31.06 -5.96
C PHE A 367 28.24 -30.45 -7.10
N GLY A 368 27.60 -29.79 -8.07
CA GLY A 368 28.28 -29.17 -9.22
C GLY A 368 28.92 -30.18 -10.20
N ARG A 369 28.37 -31.39 -10.29
CA ARG A 369 28.85 -32.46 -11.20
C ARG A 369 28.39 -32.28 -12.65
N LYS A 370 27.32 -31.54 -12.88
CA LYS A 370 26.96 -31.14 -14.24
C LYS A 370 27.94 -30.06 -14.72
N PRO A 371 28.77 -30.33 -15.75
CA PRO A 371 29.63 -29.31 -16.31
C PRO A 371 28.74 -28.23 -16.93
N ILE A 372 28.83 -27.04 -16.37
CA ILE A 372 28.13 -25.82 -16.78
C ILE A 372 28.70 -25.26 -18.13
N TYR A 373 29.41 -26.08 -18.90
CA TYR A 373 30.40 -25.65 -19.89
C TYR A 373 29.89 -25.19 -21.25
N ILE A 374 28.60 -25.30 -21.58
CA ILE A 374 28.06 -24.82 -22.87
C ILE A 374 27.02 -23.71 -22.69
N PHE A 375 26.19 -23.74 -21.66
CA PHE A 375 25.25 -22.65 -21.38
C PHE A 375 25.92 -21.42 -20.76
N LEU A 376 27.01 -21.61 -19.99
CA LEU A 376 27.65 -20.50 -19.27
C LEU A 376 28.69 -19.75 -20.09
N LYS A 377 29.20 -20.28 -21.22
CA LYS A 377 30.12 -19.49 -22.08
C LYS A 377 29.37 -18.44 -22.91
N ILE A 378 28.11 -18.68 -23.25
CA ILE A 378 27.24 -17.65 -23.84
C ILE A 378 26.78 -16.66 -22.75
N PHE A 379 26.70 -17.10 -21.48
CA PHE A 379 26.29 -16.25 -20.36
C PHE A 379 27.43 -15.43 -19.71
N LEU A 380 28.67 -15.95 -19.66
CA LEU A 380 29.80 -15.33 -18.95
C LEU A 380 30.50 -14.23 -19.75
N VAL A 381 30.38 -14.23 -21.08
CA VAL A 381 30.82 -13.06 -21.88
C VAL A 381 29.90 -11.85 -21.66
N CYS A 382 28.70 -12.06 -21.07
CA CYS A 382 27.78 -10.99 -20.68
C CYS A 382 27.84 -10.58 -19.20
N CYS A 383 28.73 -11.17 -18.37
CA CYS A 383 28.73 -10.97 -16.92
C CYS A 383 30.02 -10.36 -16.35
N SER A 384 30.69 -9.48 -17.07
CA SER A 384 31.61 -8.50 -16.49
C SER A 384 30.87 -7.16 -16.34
N GLN A 385 30.54 -6.82 -15.07
CA GLN A 385 29.69 -5.72 -14.57
C GLN A 385 28.21 -6.14 -14.41
N PRO A 386 27.68 -6.38 -13.19
CA PRO A 386 26.26 -6.60 -12.98
C PRO A 386 25.51 -5.26 -13.08
N LYS A 387 25.43 -4.69 -14.28
CA LYS A 387 24.28 -3.85 -14.64
C LYS A 387 23.24 -4.81 -15.17
N ARG A 388 22.19 -5.04 -14.38
CA ARG A 388 20.98 -5.81 -14.75
C ARG A 388 20.60 -5.38 -16.18
N VAL A 389 20.46 -6.27 -17.17
CA VAL A 389 20.16 -5.88 -18.57
C VAL A 389 18.98 -4.89 -18.66
N VAL A 390 17.99 -5.06 -17.78
CA VAL A 390 16.87 -4.11 -17.57
C VAL A 390 17.36 -2.68 -17.27
N SER A 391 18.35 -2.51 -16.38
CA SER A 391 18.96 -1.20 -16.06
C SER A 391 19.86 -0.64 -17.17
N GLN A 392 20.27 -1.46 -18.14
CA GLN A 392 20.97 -1.00 -19.35
C GLN A 392 19.97 -0.55 -20.44
N MET A 393 18.77 -1.13 -20.46
CA MET A 393 17.74 -0.83 -21.46
C MET A 393 16.74 0.25 -21.02
N TYR A 394 16.44 0.33 -19.73
CA TYR A 394 15.37 1.15 -19.19
C TYR A 394 15.88 2.16 -18.16
N VAL A 395 15.36 3.38 -18.26
CA VAL A 395 15.53 4.45 -17.29
C VAL A 395 14.17 4.74 -16.67
N SER A 396 14.02 4.54 -15.35
CA SER A 396 12.76 4.72 -14.62
C SER A 396 12.66 6.09 -13.94
N PHE A 397 11.43 6.57 -13.79
CA PHE A 397 11.07 7.77 -13.04
C PHE A 397 10.15 7.40 -11.87
N ASP A 398 10.65 7.52 -10.65
CA ASP A 398 9.94 7.08 -9.44
C ASP A 398 9.08 8.18 -8.80
N ARG A 399 9.26 9.44 -9.22
CA ARG A 399 8.59 10.63 -8.66
C ARG A 399 7.45 11.18 -9.51
N ALA A 400 7.17 10.57 -10.65
CA ALA A 400 6.12 11.03 -11.56
C ALA A 400 4.74 10.96 -10.87
N ARG A 401 3.91 11.97 -11.14
CA ARG A 401 2.49 11.96 -10.77
C ARG A 401 1.67 11.29 -11.87
N TYR A 402 0.54 10.71 -11.52
CA TYR A 402 -0.22 9.87 -12.45
C TYR A 402 -1.73 10.09 -12.37
N CYS A 403 -2.38 10.05 -13.54
CA CYS A 403 -3.82 10.21 -13.66
C CYS A 403 -4.54 8.88 -13.46
N VAL A 404 -5.48 8.84 -12.52
CA VAL A 404 -6.24 7.62 -12.16
C VAL A 404 -7.66 7.68 -12.69
N ARG A 405 -8.29 6.51 -12.81
CA ARG A 405 -9.68 6.41 -13.23
C ARG A 405 -10.62 6.57 -12.03
N ARG A 406 -11.63 7.42 -12.22
CA ARG A 406 -12.78 7.54 -11.32
C ARG A 406 -14.06 7.31 -12.09
N LEU A 407 -15.11 6.93 -11.39
CA LEU A 407 -16.41 6.60 -11.95
C LEU A 407 -17.48 7.34 -11.18
N ASN A 408 -18.53 7.75 -11.88
CA ASN A 408 -19.78 8.16 -11.25
C ASN A 408 -20.93 7.24 -11.68
N GLY A 409 -22.17 7.59 -11.33
CA GLY A 409 -23.34 6.80 -11.67
C GLY A 409 -23.55 6.58 -13.18
N THR A 410 -23.03 7.46 -14.04
CA THR A 410 -23.35 7.51 -15.48
C THR A 410 -22.15 7.30 -16.40
N HIS A 411 -20.94 7.74 -16.03
CA HIS A 411 -19.75 7.72 -16.88
C HIS A 411 -18.47 7.42 -16.09
N GLU A 412 -17.39 7.16 -16.83
CA GLU A 412 -16.02 7.08 -16.34
C GLU A 412 -15.21 8.33 -16.72
N ILE A 413 -14.26 8.71 -15.87
CA ILE A 413 -13.35 9.84 -16.07
C ILE A 413 -11.92 9.44 -15.71
N GLY A 414 -10.95 10.28 -16.07
CA GLY A 414 -9.53 10.06 -15.83
C GLY A 414 -8.89 9.17 -16.90
N CYS A 415 -7.79 8.50 -16.54
CA CYS A 415 -6.89 7.88 -17.52
C CYS A 415 -6.71 6.38 -17.28
N GLN A 416 -6.35 5.64 -18.33
CA GLN A 416 -5.96 4.23 -18.21
C GLN A 416 -4.84 3.88 -19.18
N SER A 417 -3.97 2.94 -18.80
CA SER A 417 -3.12 2.21 -19.75
C SER A 417 -3.71 0.83 -20.07
N SER A 418 -3.17 0.19 -21.10
CA SER A 418 -3.29 -1.25 -21.30
C SER A 418 -2.66 -2.01 -20.13
N ILE A 419 -3.04 -3.28 -19.94
CA ILE A 419 -2.53 -4.13 -18.84
C ILE A 419 -1.00 -4.30 -18.85
N ARG A 420 -0.38 -4.23 -20.04
CA ARG A 420 1.08 -4.32 -20.20
C ARG A 420 1.77 -2.95 -20.24
N GLY A 421 1.02 -1.86 -20.12
CA GLY A 421 1.50 -0.49 -20.35
C GLY A 421 1.32 -0.06 -21.80
N ASN A 422 1.44 1.24 -22.04
CA ASN A 422 1.42 1.81 -23.38
C ASN A 422 2.82 2.32 -23.70
N SER A 423 3.35 1.91 -24.86
CA SER A 423 4.63 2.38 -25.36
C SER A 423 4.46 3.04 -26.71
N GLY A 424 5.39 3.94 -27.02
CA GLY A 424 5.37 4.71 -28.27
C GLY A 424 6.66 5.53 -28.44
N ARG A 425 6.86 6.02 -29.66
CA ARG A 425 7.95 6.96 -29.95
C ARG A 425 7.71 8.25 -29.18
N MET A 426 8.73 8.72 -28.47
CA MET A 426 8.67 9.98 -27.74
C MET A 426 8.80 11.16 -28.71
N TYR A 427 7.92 12.17 -28.58
CA TYR A 427 8.04 13.46 -29.27
C TYR A 427 7.75 14.60 -28.30
N ILE A 428 8.69 15.54 -28.15
CA ILE A 428 8.55 16.67 -27.23
C ILE A 428 7.92 17.86 -27.97
N ILE A 429 6.90 18.48 -27.37
CA ILE A 429 6.27 19.72 -27.82
C ILE A 429 6.33 20.73 -26.68
N ASP A 430 7.08 21.80 -26.90
CA ASP A 430 7.36 22.78 -25.86
C ASP A 430 6.54 24.07 -25.96
N ASN A 431 6.16 24.46 -27.17
CA ASN A 431 5.47 25.72 -27.47
C ASN A 431 4.52 25.56 -28.67
N ASP A 432 3.74 26.62 -28.95
CA ASP A 432 2.75 26.64 -30.03
C ASP A 432 3.34 26.42 -31.42
N GLU A 433 4.55 26.91 -31.67
CA GLU A 433 5.22 26.74 -32.96
C GLU A 433 5.55 25.26 -33.20
N GLU A 434 6.16 24.60 -32.22
CA GLU A 434 6.46 23.17 -32.26
C GLU A 434 5.19 22.32 -32.37
N PHE A 435 4.11 22.73 -31.71
CA PHE A 435 2.81 22.06 -31.82
C PHE A 435 2.29 22.11 -33.27
N ASN A 436 2.30 23.30 -33.87
CA ASN A 436 1.84 23.51 -35.25
C ASN A 436 2.73 22.80 -36.28
N ILE A 437 4.05 22.76 -36.06
CA ILE A 437 4.99 21.98 -36.90
C ILE A 437 4.66 20.49 -36.81
N PHE A 438 4.46 19.96 -35.60
CA PHE A 438 4.20 18.54 -35.41
C PHE A 438 2.91 18.09 -36.10
N ILE A 439 1.81 18.83 -35.94
CA ILE A 439 0.53 18.47 -36.57
C ILE A 439 0.53 18.63 -38.10
N THR A 440 1.46 19.40 -38.68
CA THR A 440 1.56 19.57 -40.13
C THR A 440 2.56 18.61 -40.79
N ASP A 441 3.45 17.96 -40.03
CA ASP A 441 4.44 17.01 -40.55
C ASP A 441 3.88 15.57 -40.70
N ASN A 442 3.21 15.35 -41.83
CA ASN A 442 2.67 14.03 -42.18
C ASN A 442 3.76 12.94 -42.32
N LYS A 443 5.00 13.29 -42.66
CA LYS A 443 6.07 12.29 -42.86
C LYS A 443 6.44 11.62 -41.54
N ILE A 444 6.58 12.40 -40.47
CA ILE A 444 6.89 11.86 -39.14
C ILE A 444 5.74 10.99 -38.65
N ILE A 445 4.50 11.48 -38.79
CA ILE A 445 3.30 10.81 -38.29
C ILE A 445 3.03 9.50 -39.03
N ASP A 446 3.24 9.45 -40.34
CA ASP A 446 3.05 8.23 -41.14
C ASP A 446 4.15 7.19 -40.91
N SER A 447 5.37 7.62 -40.60
CA SER A 447 6.51 6.72 -40.37
C SER A 447 6.43 5.93 -39.05
N SER A 448 5.64 6.39 -38.07
CA SER A 448 5.61 5.82 -36.72
C SER A 448 4.27 5.14 -36.40
N SER A 449 4.31 4.01 -35.70
CA SER A 449 3.11 3.23 -35.35
C SER A 449 2.30 3.84 -34.20
N SER A 450 2.99 4.45 -33.23
CA SER A 450 2.37 5.10 -32.07
C SER A 450 3.33 6.11 -31.44
N PHE A 451 2.75 7.12 -30.80
CA PHE A 451 3.46 8.21 -30.15
C PHE A 451 3.09 8.30 -28.66
N ILE A 452 4.08 8.69 -27.87
CA ILE A 452 3.85 9.32 -26.57
C ILE A 452 4.30 10.76 -26.71
N ILE A 453 3.33 11.67 -26.63
CA ILE A 453 3.59 13.10 -26.71
C ILE A 453 4.07 13.55 -25.34
N VAL A 454 5.20 14.25 -25.32
CA VAL A 454 5.73 14.88 -24.12
C VAL A 454 5.43 16.37 -24.24
N LEU A 455 4.47 16.84 -23.45
CA LEU A 455 3.88 18.15 -23.61
C LEU A 455 4.29 19.07 -22.46
N ASN A 456 4.72 20.28 -22.78
CA ASN A 456 4.90 21.31 -21.78
C ASN A 456 3.53 21.59 -21.12
N VAL A 457 3.50 21.63 -19.79
CA VAL A 457 2.25 21.85 -19.04
C VAL A 457 1.52 23.16 -19.39
N ASN A 458 2.21 24.16 -19.94
CA ASN A 458 1.59 25.39 -20.45
C ASN A 458 0.64 25.17 -21.65
N LEU A 459 0.83 24.07 -22.40
CA LEU A 459 -0.03 23.68 -23.52
C LEU A 459 -1.08 22.64 -23.09
N PHE A 460 -1.14 22.29 -21.80
CA PHE A 460 -2.10 21.32 -21.28
C PHE A 460 -3.47 21.98 -21.08
N ASP A 461 -4.18 22.18 -22.18
CA ASP A 461 -5.54 22.72 -22.23
C ASP A 461 -6.43 21.87 -23.16
N SER A 462 -7.75 21.93 -22.95
CA SER A 462 -8.73 21.18 -23.75
C SER A 462 -8.54 21.37 -25.26
N ASN A 463 -8.19 22.59 -25.72
CA ASN A 463 -8.01 22.86 -27.14
C ASN A 463 -6.88 22.03 -27.77
N TYR A 464 -5.69 21.98 -27.15
CA TYR A 464 -4.55 21.23 -27.67
C TYR A 464 -4.78 19.73 -27.57
N ILE A 465 -5.35 19.27 -26.44
CA ILE A 465 -5.63 17.85 -26.23
C ILE A 465 -6.66 17.33 -27.23
N ASP A 466 -7.71 18.09 -27.53
CA ASP A 466 -8.69 17.72 -28.55
C ASP A 466 -8.09 17.65 -29.95
N HIS A 467 -7.21 18.58 -30.30
CA HIS A 467 -6.49 18.56 -31.57
C HIS A 467 -5.58 17.32 -31.67
N LEU A 468 -4.81 17.00 -30.62
CA LEU A 468 -3.97 15.81 -30.60
C LEU A 468 -4.79 14.52 -30.70
N MET A 469 -5.87 14.40 -29.93
CA MET A 469 -6.75 13.23 -29.97
C MET A 469 -7.40 13.05 -31.34
N LYS A 470 -7.86 14.14 -31.96
CA LYS A 470 -8.47 14.10 -33.29
C LYS A 470 -7.47 13.76 -34.40
N TYR A 471 -6.27 14.34 -34.35
CA TYR A 471 -5.31 14.22 -35.45
C TYR A 471 -4.48 12.93 -35.39
N LEU A 472 -4.07 12.51 -34.20
CA LEU A 472 -3.31 11.26 -34.03
C LEU A 472 -4.22 10.03 -33.92
N ASP A 473 -5.48 10.20 -33.46
CA ASP A 473 -6.45 9.14 -33.26
C ASP A 473 -5.82 7.93 -32.54
N ARG A 474 -5.80 6.74 -33.16
CA ARG A 474 -5.22 5.50 -32.59
C ARG A 474 -3.70 5.52 -32.43
N LYS A 475 -3.00 6.51 -32.99
CA LYS A 475 -1.54 6.65 -32.84
C LYS A 475 -1.15 7.33 -31.53
N LEU A 476 -2.06 8.03 -30.84
CA LEU A 476 -1.77 8.64 -29.53
C LEU A 476 -1.87 7.59 -28.42
N ASN A 477 -0.72 7.07 -27.98
CA ASN A 477 -0.65 5.99 -27.00
C ASN A 477 -0.42 6.48 -25.57
N GLY A 478 -0.13 7.76 -25.35
CA GLY A 478 0.05 8.33 -24.01
C GLY A 478 0.51 9.79 -24.05
N LEU A 479 0.38 10.47 -22.92
CA LEU A 479 0.81 11.85 -22.74
C LEU A 479 1.68 11.95 -21.48
N LEU A 480 2.87 12.53 -21.61
CA LEU A 480 3.74 12.86 -20.49
C LEU A 480 3.84 14.38 -20.37
N LEU A 481 3.27 14.94 -19.31
CA LEU A 481 3.40 16.36 -19.02
C LEU A 481 4.73 16.64 -18.32
N TYR A 482 5.34 17.77 -18.61
CA TYR A 482 6.51 18.23 -17.85
C TYR A 482 6.43 19.71 -17.49
N LEU A 483 7.12 20.04 -16.40
CA LEU A 483 7.41 21.41 -15.98
C LEU A 483 8.92 21.62 -16.03
N LYS A 484 9.40 22.66 -16.72
CA LYS A 484 10.85 22.95 -16.82
C LYS A 484 11.43 23.40 -15.49
N SER A 485 10.70 24.29 -14.82
CA SER A 485 11.03 24.89 -13.54
C SER A 485 9.78 25.52 -12.93
N ASN A 486 9.80 25.80 -11.63
CA ASN A 486 8.69 26.51 -10.95
C ASN A 486 8.41 27.90 -11.53
N ILE A 487 9.39 28.54 -12.17
CA ILE A 487 9.22 29.85 -12.82
C ILE A 487 8.44 29.71 -14.14
N SER A 488 8.52 28.55 -14.79
CA SER A 488 7.87 28.27 -16.08
C SER A 488 6.41 27.82 -15.98
N ARG A 489 5.84 27.83 -14.77
CA ARG A 489 4.45 27.39 -14.54
C ARG A 489 3.44 28.33 -15.21
N PRO A 490 2.24 27.83 -15.58
CA PRO A 490 1.16 28.68 -16.06
C PRO A 490 0.80 29.74 -15.02
N LEU A 491 0.46 30.96 -15.47
CA LEU A 491 -0.06 32.00 -14.58
C LEU A 491 -1.32 31.55 -13.84
N ASP A 492 -2.21 30.87 -14.57
CA ASP A 492 -3.48 30.38 -14.08
C ASP A 492 -3.72 28.97 -14.64
N PHE A 493 -4.19 28.04 -13.81
CA PHE A 493 -4.57 26.70 -14.27
C PHE A 493 -5.45 25.97 -13.26
N SER A 494 -6.63 25.54 -13.70
CA SER A 494 -7.49 24.64 -12.92
C SER A 494 -8.00 23.49 -13.81
N HIS A 495 -7.81 22.25 -13.37
CA HIS A 495 -8.37 21.07 -14.04
C HIS A 495 -9.84 20.82 -13.72
N ASP A 496 -10.41 21.56 -12.77
CA ASP A 496 -11.83 21.52 -12.43
C ASP A 496 -12.68 22.24 -13.51
N ASP A 497 -13.99 22.14 -13.40
CA ASP A 497 -14.95 22.88 -14.20
C ASP A 497 -15.00 24.35 -13.82
N GLN A 498 -15.53 25.15 -14.75
CA GLN A 498 -15.82 26.57 -14.54
C GLN A 498 -16.83 26.82 -13.41
N CYS A 499 -17.73 25.87 -13.21
CA CYS A 499 -18.69 25.87 -12.11
C CYS A 499 -18.48 24.59 -11.28
N PRO A 500 -17.67 24.64 -10.21
CA PRO A 500 -17.43 23.49 -9.36
C PRO A 500 -18.72 22.93 -8.78
N ASN A 501 -18.83 21.59 -8.71
CA ASN A 501 -20.00 20.84 -8.21
C ASN A 501 -21.35 21.16 -8.89
N ASN A 502 -21.34 21.63 -10.15
CA ASN A 502 -22.55 21.97 -10.91
C ASN A 502 -23.51 20.79 -11.20
N ARG A 503 -23.14 19.55 -10.86
CA ARG A 503 -24.05 18.39 -10.92
C ARG A 503 -25.15 18.42 -9.86
N TYR A 504 -24.95 19.18 -8.78
CA TYR A 504 -25.92 19.35 -7.69
C TYR A 504 -26.19 20.84 -7.45
N PRO A 505 -26.76 21.56 -8.44
CA PRO A 505 -26.87 23.01 -8.38
C PRO A 505 -27.88 23.45 -7.31
N PHE A 506 -27.50 24.46 -6.52
CA PHE A 506 -28.42 25.13 -5.60
C PHE A 506 -29.50 25.93 -6.34
N TYR A 507 -29.12 26.63 -7.40
CA TYR A 507 -30.01 27.48 -8.20
C TYR A 507 -30.48 26.72 -9.45
N LEU A 508 -31.65 26.08 -9.38
CA LEU A 508 -32.19 25.24 -10.47
C LEU A 508 -32.54 26.02 -11.77
N ASN A 509 -32.83 27.32 -11.67
CA ASN A 509 -33.38 28.15 -12.76
C ASN A 509 -32.49 29.32 -13.21
N GLN A 510 -31.24 29.44 -12.70
CA GLN A 510 -30.36 30.52 -13.14
C GLN A 510 -29.57 30.09 -14.38
N THR A 511 -30.03 30.56 -15.54
CA THR A 511 -29.36 30.47 -16.86
C THR A 511 -28.19 31.45 -17.02
N GLU A 512 -27.73 32.08 -15.94
CA GLU A 512 -26.60 33.00 -15.99
C GLU A 512 -25.29 32.22 -15.76
N ASN A 513 -24.29 32.50 -16.61
CA ASN A 513 -22.93 31.96 -16.54
C ASN A 513 -22.23 32.35 -15.22
N ILE A 514 -22.62 31.76 -14.09
CA ILE A 514 -21.94 31.94 -12.81
C ILE A 514 -20.68 31.08 -12.84
N ASN A 515 -19.58 31.74 -13.15
CA ASN A 515 -18.29 31.10 -13.35
C ASN A 515 -17.38 31.40 -12.16
N TRP A 516 -17.55 30.65 -11.08
CA TRP A 516 -16.74 30.80 -9.87
C TRP A 516 -15.27 30.45 -10.09
N ASN A 517 -15.00 29.52 -11.00
CA ASN A 517 -13.66 29.09 -11.37
C ASN A 517 -13.40 29.40 -12.85
N PHE A 518 -13.25 30.67 -13.20
CA PHE A 518 -13.12 31.11 -14.60
C PHE A 518 -11.96 30.51 -15.39
N LYS A 519 -11.02 29.87 -14.71
CA LYS A 519 -9.85 29.18 -15.26
C LYS A 519 -9.99 27.65 -15.28
N GLY A 520 -11.16 27.15 -14.94
CA GLY A 520 -11.53 25.75 -15.02
C GLY A 520 -11.52 25.28 -16.48
N THR A 521 -10.70 24.27 -16.75
CA THR A 521 -10.56 23.64 -18.07
C THR A 521 -11.49 22.45 -18.27
N GLY A 522 -12.06 21.91 -17.18
CA GLY A 522 -12.90 20.70 -17.17
C GLY A 522 -12.15 19.40 -17.48
N LEU A 523 -10.81 19.45 -17.60
CA LEU A 523 -9.99 18.30 -18.00
C LEU A 523 -10.11 17.12 -17.03
N PHE A 524 -10.36 17.38 -15.75
CA PHE A 524 -10.55 16.34 -14.74
C PHE A 524 -11.73 15.42 -15.04
N PHE A 525 -12.84 15.96 -15.56
CA PHE A 525 -14.07 15.22 -15.81
C PHE A 525 -14.10 14.54 -17.19
N ARG A 526 -12.97 14.53 -17.91
CA ARG A 526 -12.84 13.84 -19.19
C ARG A 526 -12.34 12.41 -19.01
N SER A 527 -12.75 11.53 -19.92
CA SER A 527 -12.19 10.18 -20.03
C SER A 527 -11.10 10.14 -21.09
N PHE A 528 -9.92 9.66 -20.72
CA PHE A 528 -8.77 9.50 -21.61
C PHE A 528 -8.51 8.00 -21.83
N PRO A 529 -8.54 7.53 -23.09
CA PRO A 529 -8.31 6.11 -23.41
C PRO A 529 -6.83 5.71 -23.36
N PHE A 530 -5.95 6.63 -22.95
CA PHE A 530 -4.50 6.46 -22.83
C PHE A 530 -4.01 7.05 -21.49
N PRO A 531 -2.82 6.63 -21.02
CA PRO A 531 -2.29 7.12 -19.76
C PRO A 531 -1.75 8.54 -19.87
N ILE A 532 -1.98 9.34 -18.83
CA ILE A 532 -1.36 10.66 -18.66
C ILE A 532 -0.55 10.66 -17.35
N MET A 533 0.71 11.07 -17.44
CA MET A 533 1.61 11.23 -16.29
C MET A 533 2.24 12.62 -16.30
N LEU A 534 2.71 13.10 -15.15
CA LEU A 534 3.35 14.41 -14.99
C LEU A 534 4.69 14.25 -14.29
N ILE A 535 5.74 14.86 -14.84
CA ILE A 535 7.03 15.07 -14.16
C ILE A 535 7.16 16.56 -13.80
N ASP A 536 7.22 16.83 -12.50
CA ASP A 536 7.29 18.17 -11.91
C ASP A 536 8.66 18.49 -11.26
N GLU A 537 9.58 17.54 -11.30
CA GLU A 537 10.94 17.68 -10.75
C GLU A 537 11.95 18.07 -11.84
N GLU A 538 12.74 19.12 -11.59
CA GLU A 538 13.68 19.68 -12.58
C GLU A 538 14.73 18.64 -13.04
N ASP A 539 15.22 17.79 -12.13
CA ASP A 539 16.19 16.73 -12.44
C ASP A 539 15.61 15.68 -13.39
N ASP A 540 14.34 15.32 -13.20
CA ASP A 540 13.65 14.33 -14.03
C ASP A 540 13.41 14.90 -15.43
N TYR A 541 13.06 16.18 -15.54
CA TYR A 541 12.96 16.89 -16.82
C TYR A 541 14.31 16.97 -17.55
N LYS A 542 15.40 17.35 -16.88
CA LYS A 542 16.74 17.42 -17.48
C LYS A 542 17.16 16.07 -18.05
N ARG A 543 16.94 14.99 -17.29
CA ARG A 543 17.24 13.62 -17.70
C ARG A 543 16.42 13.19 -18.93
N LEU A 544 15.13 13.53 -18.97
CA LEU A 544 14.27 13.28 -20.13
C LEU A 544 14.80 13.99 -21.38
N LEU A 545 15.14 15.27 -21.25
CA LEU A 545 15.59 16.11 -22.37
C LEU A 545 16.97 15.68 -22.90
N GLU A 546 17.90 15.34 -22.02
CA GLU A 546 19.21 14.81 -22.40
C GLU A 546 19.08 13.53 -23.23
N PHE A 547 18.22 12.61 -22.77
CA PHE A 547 17.94 11.38 -23.50
C PHE A 547 17.28 11.64 -24.87
N TYR A 548 16.32 12.56 -24.94
CA TYR A 548 15.67 12.93 -26.20
C TYR A 548 16.66 13.52 -27.21
N ARG A 549 17.51 14.45 -26.78
CA ARG A 549 18.52 15.09 -27.64
C ARG A 549 19.55 14.10 -28.19
N GLN A 550 19.90 13.09 -27.39
CA GLN A 550 20.85 12.05 -27.80
C GLN A 550 20.33 11.19 -28.96
N PHE A 551 19.01 10.92 -29.02
CA PHE A 551 18.43 9.89 -29.90
C PHE A 551 17.34 10.39 -30.87
N ASN A 552 17.07 11.70 -30.95
CA ASN A 552 16.06 12.26 -31.85
C ASN A 552 16.61 13.27 -32.88
N SER A 553 17.89 13.18 -33.23
CA SER A 553 18.40 13.89 -34.42
C SER A 553 17.85 13.23 -35.69
N SER A 554 17.58 14.01 -36.75
CA SER A 554 16.88 13.61 -37.98
C SER A 554 17.51 12.44 -38.76
N GLN A 555 18.69 11.97 -38.37
CA GLN A 555 19.43 10.84 -38.95
C GLN A 555 19.73 9.70 -37.95
N SER A 556 19.30 9.81 -36.70
CA SER A 556 19.63 8.82 -35.67
C SER A 556 18.71 7.60 -35.73
N SER A 557 19.30 6.44 -36.04
CA SER A 557 18.77 5.12 -35.68
C SER A 557 19.74 4.52 -34.68
N PRO A 558 19.27 4.13 -33.47
CA PRO A 558 17.88 3.95 -33.02
C PRO A 558 17.21 5.21 -32.43
N VAL A 559 15.87 5.17 -32.26
CA VAL A 559 15.06 6.30 -31.75
C VAL A 559 14.66 6.13 -30.27
N CYS A 560 14.33 7.22 -29.58
CA CYS A 560 13.87 7.16 -28.19
C CYS A 560 12.38 6.77 -28.05
N GLY A 561 12.10 5.89 -27.08
CA GLY A 561 10.77 5.44 -26.70
C GLY A 561 10.45 5.70 -25.24
N LEU A 562 9.15 5.86 -24.96
CA LEU A 562 8.60 5.93 -23.61
C LEU A 562 7.63 4.77 -23.39
N GLU A 563 7.49 4.32 -22.15
CA GLU A 563 6.39 3.47 -21.72
C GLU A 563 5.75 4.02 -20.44
N LEU A 564 4.43 4.21 -20.50
CA LEU A 564 3.57 4.62 -19.40
C LEU A 564 2.68 3.44 -19.01
N LYS A 565 2.78 2.98 -17.76
CA LYS A 565 1.94 1.90 -17.24
C LYS A 565 1.15 2.39 -16.03
N ILE A 566 -0.17 2.33 -16.14
CA ILE A 566 -1.16 2.65 -15.11
C ILE A 566 -2.48 1.94 -15.44
N PHE A 567 -2.50 0.62 -15.29
CA PHE A 567 -3.70 -0.17 -15.57
C PHE A 567 -4.73 0.02 -14.46
N GLN A 568 -5.96 0.32 -14.86
CA GLN A 568 -7.10 0.58 -13.98
C GLN A 568 -8.06 -0.61 -14.05
N ASN A 569 -8.37 -1.23 -12.91
CA ASN A 569 -9.20 -2.43 -12.86
C ASN A 569 -10.69 -2.14 -13.13
N ALA A 570 -11.15 -0.93 -12.81
CA ALA A 570 -12.54 -0.53 -12.99
C ALA A 570 -12.81 0.02 -14.40
N ALA A 571 -14.06 -0.13 -14.85
CA ALA A 571 -14.51 0.33 -16.16
C ALA A 571 -16.00 0.68 -16.14
N HIS A 572 -16.38 1.54 -17.09
CA HIS A 572 -17.76 1.94 -17.41
C HIS A 572 -18.40 2.89 -16.40
N THR A 573 -19.00 2.39 -15.32
CA THR A 573 -19.73 3.20 -14.33
C THR A 573 -19.58 2.64 -12.92
N THR A 574 -19.85 3.46 -11.91
CA THR A 574 -19.90 3.04 -10.50
C THR A 574 -20.84 1.84 -10.32
N LYS A 575 -22.04 1.88 -10.90
CA LYS A 575 -22.99 0.76 -10.88
C LYS A 575 -22.40 -0.53 -11.42
N THR A 576 -21.70 -0.44 -12.55
CA THR A 576 -21.07 -1.62 -13.19
C THR A 576 -19.94 -2.17 -12.33
N CYS A 577 -19.10 -1.28 -11.81
CA CYS A 577 -17.96 -1.67 -11.01
C CYS A 577 -18.37 -2.30 -9.67
N MET A 578 -19.25 -1.64 -8.91
CA MET A 578 -19.73 -2.15 -7.62
C MET A 578 -20.44 -3.49 -7.77
N ARG A 579 -21.29 -3.66 -8.80
CA ARG A 579 -21.91 -4.96 -9.10
C ARG A 579 -20.87 -6.06 -9.35
N ARG A 580 -19.74 -5.74 -10.00
CA ARG A 580 -18.66 -6.72 -10.23
C ARG A 580 -17.91 -7.07 -8.96
N ASN A 581 -17.77 -6.14 -8.01
CA ASN A 581 -17.28 -6.46 -6.67
C ASN A 581 -18.21 -7.46 -5.98
N ASP A 582 -19.53 -7.25 -6.01
CA ASP A 582 -20.49 -8.15 -5.36
C ASP A 582 -20.52 -9.55 -5.99
N ILE A 583 -20.39 -9.63 -7.32
CA ILE A 583 -20.30 -10.90 -8.06
C ILE A 583 -19.00 -11.64 -7.71
N SER A 584 -17.86 -10.96 -7.66
CA SER A 584 -16.60 -11.60 -7.27
C SER A 584 -16.68 -12.11 -5.83
N HIS A 585 -17.32 -11.38 -4.92
CA HIS A 585 -17.52 -11.84 -3.54
C HIS A 585 -18.45 -13.06 -3.38
N SER A 586 -19.35 -13.32 -4.33
CA SER A 586 -20.40 -14.34 -4.18
C SER A 586 -20.14 -15.64 -4.96
N LEU A 587 -19.36 -15.62 -6.05
CA LEU A 587 -19.20 -16.77 -6.94
C LEU A 587 -17.76 -17.32 -7.05
N ILE A 588 -16.74 -16.55 -6.68
CA ILE A 588 -15.33 -16.91 -6.89
C ILE A 588 -14.54 -16.57 -5.62
N ASP A 589 -13.83 -17.53 -5.03
CA ASP A 589 -13.05 -17.38 -3.78
C ASP A 589 -11.78 -16.48 -3.94
N LEU A 590 -11.72 -15.69 -5.02
CA LEU A 590 -10.71 -14.67 -5.28
C LEU A 590 -11.32 -13.31 -4.92
N GLN A 591 -10.95 -12.74 -3.78
CA GLN A 591 -11.35 -11.40 -3.34
C GLN A 591 -10.65 -10.29 -4.17
N GLU A 592 -10.91 -10.24 -5.48
CA GLU A 592 -10.52 -9.11 -6.31
C GLU A 592 -11.64 -8.06 -6.30
N MET A 593 -11.38 -6.92 -5.67
CA MET A 593 -12.21 -5.72 -5.80
C MET A 593 -11.69 -4.85 -6.95
N PHE A 594 -12.60 -4.25 -7.71
CA PHE A 594 -12.30 -3.46 -8.91
C PHE A 594 -12.25 -1.95 -8.63
N CYS A 595 -13.10 -1.43 -7.75
CA CYS A 595 -13.14 -0.03 -7.30
C CYS A 595 -13.59 0.09 -5.85
N ASP A 596 -13.32 1.24 -5.25
CA ASP A 596 -13.76 1.62 -3.91
C ASP A 596 -14.61 2.90 -3.95
N PRO A 597 -15.67 3.02 -3.14
CA PRO A 597 -16.37 4.29 -2.93
C PRO A 597 -15.41 5.38 -2.44
N ILE A 598 -15.57 6.59 -2.99
CA ILE A 598 -14.97 7.78 -2.38
C ILE A 598 -15.59 7.96 -1.00
N SER A 599 -14.76 8.05 0.02
CA SER A 599 -15.19 8.12 1.41
C SER A 599 -14.11 8.73 2.29
N GLY A 600 -14.53 9.39 3.37
CA GLY A 600 -13.64 9.98 4.36
C GLY A 600 -14.22 9.92 5.77
N LEU A 601 -13.79 10.85 6.63
CA LEU A 601 -14.35 11.03 7.97
C LEU A 601 -14.76 12.49 8.21
N ASN A 602 -16.05 12.70 8.44
CA ASN A 602 -16.55 13.93 9.02
C ASN A 602 -16.21 13.94 10.51
N ILE A 603 -15.47 14.95 10.97
CA ILE A 603 -15.11 15.10 12.39
C ILE A 603 -15.92 16.25 12.95
N TYR A 604 -16.55 16.05 14.10
CA TYR A 604 -17.26 17.12 14.78
C TYR A 604 -16.98 17.14 16.28
N SER A 605 -17.00 18.35 16.83
CA SER A 605 -16.76 18.63 18.24
C SER A 605 -17.68 19.76 18.72
N LYS A 606 -18.18 19.65 19.95
CA LYS A 606 -19.05 20.65 20.60
C LYS A 606 -18.48 21.08 21.93
N LEU A 607 -18.83 22.29 22.37
CA LEU A 607 -18.41 22.80 23.67
C LEU A 607 -19.08 21.98 24.80
N LEU A 608 -18.30 21.47 25.76
CA LEU A 608 -18.78 20.53 26.79
C LEU A 608 -19.96 21.04 27.65
N GLN A 609 -20.11 22.35 27.76
CA GLN A 609 -21.16 22.98 28.55
C GLN A 609 -22.55 22.83 27.91
N SER A 610 -22.61 22.59 26.60
CA SER A 610 -23.83 22.26 25.85
C SER A 610 -24.38 20.86 26.13
N ILE A 611 -23.62 19.99 26.80
CA ILE A 611 -24.02 18.61 27.14
C ILE A 611 -25.08 18.57 28.26
N LYS A 612 -25.37 19.71 28.90
CA LYS A 612 -26.40 19.84 29.96
C LYS A 612 -27.85 19.87 29.44
N ILE A 613 -28.10 19.74 28.14
CA ILE A 613 -29.48 19.69 27.61
C ILE A 613 -30.15 18.41 28.15
N LYS A 614 -31.24 18.58 28.90
CA LYS A 614 -32.05 17.47 29.42
C LYS A 614 -32.50 16.59 28.24
N PRO A 615 -32.60 15.26 28.40
CA PRO A 615 -32.87 14.31 27.30
C PRO A 615 -34.11 14.55 26.42
N ASN A 616 -35.00 15.49 26.76
CA ASN A 616 -36.34 15.55 26.18
C ASN A 616 -36.77 16.87 25.52
N GLU A 617 -36.03 17.98 25.59
CA GLU A 617 -36.44 19.23 24.91
C GLU A 617 -35.23 20.10 24.47
N ARG A 618 -34.65 19.81 23.30
CA ARG A 618 -33.76 20.71 22.57
C ARG A 618 -34.59 21.79 21.88
N SER A 619 -34.32 23.06 22.18
CA SER A 619 -35.06 24.18 21.60
C SER A 619 -34.77 24.35 20.11
N LEU A 620 -35.76 24.85 19.36
CA LEU A 620 -35.56 25.29 17.97
C LEU A 620 -34.52 26.39 17.92
N LYS A 621 -33.75 26.47 16.82
CA LYS A 621 -32.71 27.50 16.62
C LYS A 621 -31.68 27.58 17.77
N SER A 622 -31.28 26.42 18.29
CA SER A 622 -30.29 26.28 19.36
C SER A 622 -28.89 25.89 18.90
N VAL A 623 -28.68 25.50 17.64
CA VAL A 623 -27.40 24.94 17.16
C VAL A 623 -26.74 25.85 16.13
N ILE A 624 -25.48 26.22 16.35
CA ILE A 624 -24.64 26.96 15.41
C ILE A 624 -23.59 26.01 14.87
N LEU A 625 -23.53 25.86 13.56
CA LEU A 625 -22.54 25.04 12.89
C LEU A 625 -21.42 25.93 12.35
N ILE A 626 -20.18 25.60 12.71
CA ILE A 626 -18.98 26.17 12.08
C ILE A 626 -18.41 25.07 11.19
N LEU A 627 -18.39 25.30 9.88
CA LEU A 627 -18.04 24.32 8.86
C LEU A 627 -16.71 24.67 8.19
N VAL A 628 -15.94 23.64 7.85
CA VAL A 628 -14.79 23.75 6.95
C VAL A 628 -14.68 22.48 6.11
N ASN A 629 -14.34 22.65 4.83
CA ASN A 629 -14.00 21.54 3.95
C ASN A 629 -12.52 21.14 4.15
N THR A 630 -12.22 19.84 4.21
CA THR A 630 -10.86 19.31 4.37
C THR A 630 -10.29 18.66 3.13
N ASP A 631 -11.02 18.58 2.02
CA ASP A 631 -10.56 17.94 0.80
C ASP A 631 -10.61 18.83 -0.44
N SER A 632 -9.77 18.45 -1.38
CA SER A 632 -9.60 18.92 -2.74
C SER A 632 -9.41 17.66 -3.60
N PHE A 633 -9.72 17.74 -4.89
CA PHE A 633 -9.40 16.64 -5.81
C PHE A 633 -8.31 17.05 -6.79
N GLN A 634 -7.46 16.09 -7.10
CA GLN A 634 -6.31 16.29 -7.98
C GLN A 634 -6.42 15.36 -9.17
N MET A 635 -6.14 15.89 -10.36
CA MET A 635 -6.07 15.09 -11.59
C MET A 635 -4.93 14.08 -11.52
N PHE A 636 -3.79 14.48 -10.93
CA PHE A 636 -2.61 13.63 -10.79
C PHE A 636 -2.33 13.30 -9.33
N LEU A 637 -2.33 12.00 -8.99
CA LEU A 637 -1.95 11.51 -7.67
C LEU A 637 -0.43 11.39 -7.56
N LYS A 638 0.09 11.63 -6.34
CA LYS A 638 1.52 11.48 -5.98
C LYS A 638 1.63 10.44 -4.86
N THR A 639 2.61 9.55 -4.91
CA THR A 639 2.83 8.53 -3.86
C THR A 639 3.43 9.13 -2.58
N LYS A 640 4.15 10.26 -2.69
CA LYS A 640 4.81 10.96 -1.57
C LYS A 640 4.92 12.47 -1.87
N GLY A 641 4.64 13.30 -0.87
CA GLY A 641 4.71 14.77 -0.97
C GLY A 641 3.36 15.44 -1.21
N SER A 642 3.37 16.77 -1.33
CA SER A 642 2.14 17.56 -1.51
C SER A 642 1.42 17.20 -2.80
N THR A 643 0.10 16.99 -2.70
CA THR A 643 -0.79 16.80 -3.85
C THR A 643 -1.40 18.12 -4.33
N GLY A 644 -1.25 19.22 -3.59
CA GLY A 644 -1.95 20.50 -3.79
C GLY A 644 -2.97 20.79 -2.67
N GLY A 645 -3.71 21.90 -2.77
CA GLY A 645 -4.76 22.30 -1.84
C GLY A 645 -4.35 23.29 -0.74
N VAL A 646 -3.35 24.14 -0.99
CA VAL A 646 -2.89 25.13 0.00
C VAL A 646 -3.90 26.25 0.22
N GLN A 647 -4.36 26.92 -0.84
CA GLN A 647 -5.34 28.00 -0.73
C GLN A 647 -6.77 27.49 -0.50
N GLN A 648 -7.05 26.22 -0.83
CA GLN A 648 -8.39 25.65 -0.66
C GLN A 648 -8.53 24.79 0.61
N PRO A 649 -7.87 23.61 0.77
CA PRO A 649 -7.75 23.00 2.08
C PRO A 649 -7.32 23.89 3.22
N ALA A 650 -6.06 24.27 3.05
CA ALA A 650 -5.19 24.38 4.19
C ALA A 650 -5.44 25.65 4.97
N ILE A 651 -5.53 26.80 4.28
CA ILE A 651 -5.73 28.09 4.95
C ILE A 651 -7.09 28.11 5.66
N ALA A 652 -8.14 27.58 5.04
CA ALA A 652 -9.46 27.48 5.67
C ALA A 652 -9.42 26.58 6.92
N LEU A 653 -8.78 25.41 6.83
CA LEU A 653 -8.59 24.51 7.97
C LEU A 653 -7.74 25.13 9.09
N ILE A 654 -6.65 25.83 8.77
CA ILE A 654 -5.82 26.52 9.76
C ILE A 654 -6.65 27.60 10.46
N THR A 655 -7.40 28.39 9.71
CA THR A 655 -8.28 29.45 10.24
C THR A 655 -9.35 28.85 11.16
N PHE A 656 -9.95 27.73 10.75
CA PHE A 656 -10.93 26.98 11.53
C PHE A 656 -10.36 26.44 12.85
N LEU A 657 -9.20 25.78 12.81
CA LEU A 657 -8.53 25.24 14.01
C LEU A 657 -8.08 26.37 14.95
N THR A 658 -7.63 27.49 14.39
CA THR A 658 -7.25 28.69 15.15
C THR A 658 -8.47 29.30 15.85
N LEU A 659 -9.62 29.37 15.17
CA LEU A 659 -10.87 29.82 15.77
C LEU A 659 -11.34 28.86 16.88
N ALA A 660 -11.26 27.55 16.64
CA ALA A 660 -11.56 26.53 17.65
C ALA A 660 -10.67 26.67 18.90
N HIS A 661 -9.39 27.03 18.73
CA HIS A 661 -8.49 27.31 19.85
C HIS A 661 -8.98 28.50 20.69
N LEU A 662 -9.28 29.63 20.06
CA LEU A 662 -9.74 30.84 20.75
C LEU A 662 -11.09 30.63 21.45
N ILE A 663 -12.09 30.10 20.74
CA ILE A 663 -13.39 29.79 21.34
C ILE A 663 -13.23 28.75 22.45
N GLY A 664 -12.30 27.80 22.30
CA GLY A 664 -11.90 26.86 23.32
C GLY A 664 -11.40 27.54 24.61
N GLN A 665 -10.56 28.57 24.49
CA GLN A 665 -10.05 29.34 25.65
C GLN A 665 -11.18 30.10 26.36
N GLU A 666 -12.14 30.61 25.59
CA GLU A 666 -13.24 31.44 26.08
C GLU A 666 -14.54 30.64 26.34
N GLN A 667 -14.44 29.32 26.46
CA GLN A 667 -15.61 28.45 26.64
C GLN A 667 -16.49 28.88 27.81
N ASP A 668 -15.93 29.41 28.89
CA ASP A 668 -16.67 29.79 30.09
C ASP A 668 -17.73 30.89 29.86
N GLU A 669 -17.53 31.75 28.87
CA GLU A 669 -18.48 32.81 28.50
C GLU A 669 -19.77 32.22 27.90
N PHE A 670 -19.67 31.03 27.29
CA PHE A 670 -20.80 30.34 26.66
C PHE A 670 -21.62 29.49 27.66
N LYS A 671 -21.20 29.38 28.94
CA LYS A 671 -21.87 28.53 29.97
C LYS A 671 -23.34 28.86 30.20
N LYS A 672 -23.68 30.14 30.05
CA LYS A 672 -25.01 30.69 30.38
C LYS A 672 -25.93 30.78 29.16
N GLN A 673 -25.43 30.42 27.98
CA GLN A 673 -26.17 30.53 26.73
C GLN A 673 -26.91 29.22 26.42
N ASP A 674 -28.11 29.34 25.87
CA ASP A 674 -28.91 28.19 25.42
C ASP A 674 -28.52 27.69 24.02
N LYS A 675 -27.50 28.31 23.42
CA LYS A 675 -27.00 27.96 22.08
C LYS A 675 -25.76 27.08 22.16
N GLU A 676 -25.75 26.03 21.33
CA GLU A 676 -24.63 25.09 21.17
C GLU A 676 -23.81 25.46 19.92
N ILE A 677 -22.49 25.51 20.07
CA ILE A 677 -21.56 25.70 18.95
C ILE A 677 -20.91 24.35 18.62
N ILE A 678 -21.05 23.92 17.37
CA ILE A 678 -20.49 22.68 16.86
C ILE A 678 -19.52 23.00 15.72
N PHE A 679 -18.27 22.61 15.90
CA PHE A 679 -17.22 22.64 14.89
C PHE A 679 -17.30 21.35 14.09
N VAL A 680 -17.44 21.44 12.77
CA VAL A 680 -17.55 20.29 11.86
C VAL A 680 -16.56 20.43 10.70
N THR A 681 -15.79 19.37 10.46
CA THR A 681 -14.99 19.23 9.25
C THR A 681 -15.67 18.25 8.30
N LEU A 682 -15.72 18.59 7.01
CA LEU A 682 -16.37 17.81 5.98
C LEU A 682 -15.30 17.28 5.01
N ASP A 683 -15.25 15.96 4.81
CA ASP A 683 -14.27 15.30 3.94
C ASP A 683 -14.98 14.50 2.83
N GLY A 684 -14.84 14.96 1.60
CA GLY A 684 -15.47 14.44 0.39
C GLY A 684 -16.34 15.47 -0.34
N ASP A 685 -16.33 16.74 0.08
CA ASP A 685 -17.17 17.78 -0.52
C ASP A 685 -16.58 18.38 -1.79
N ALA A 686 -15.28 18.15 -2.03
CA ALA A 686 -14.67 18.50 -3.31
C ALA A 686 -15.32 17.73 -4.49
N LEU A 687 -15.85 16.53 -4.26
CA LEU A 687 -16.58 15.75 -5.27
C LEU A 687 -18.08 15.68 -4.95
N ASP A 688 -18.82 16.65 -5.48
CA ASP A 688 -20.29 16.71 -5.46
C ASP A 688 -20.90 16.66 -4.04
N TYR A 689 -20.25 17.27 -3.06
CA TYR A 689 -20.78 17.42 -1.69
C TYR A 689 -21.08 16.10 -0.97
N SER A 690 -20.33 15.03 -1.25
CA SER A 690 -20.60 13.70 -0.72
C SER A 690 -20.64 13.67 0.82
N ALA A 691 -19.82 14.49 1.46
CA ALA A 691 -19.71 14.57 2.91
C ALA A 691 -20.90 15.31 3.54
N SER A 692 -21.31 16.42 2.93
CA SER A 692 -22.49 17.20 3.29
C SER A 692 -23.78 16.41 3.11
N PHE A 693 -23.93 15.67 1.99
CA PHE A 693 -25.08 14.78 1.79
C PHE A 693 -25.16 13.70 2.88
N LYS A 694 -24.03 13.10 3.24
CA LYS A 694 -23.98 12.13 4.34
C LYS A 694 -24.34 12.75 5.68
N PHE A 695 -23.81 13.93 5.98
CA PHE A 695 -24.11 14.65 7.22
C PHE A 695 -25.60 14.98 7.32
N MET A 696 -26.20 15.47 6.23
CA MET A 696 -27.62 15.79 6.15
C MET A 696 -28.50 14.54 6.26
N PHE A 697 -28.11 13.45 5.60
CA PHE A 697 -28.78 12.16 5.72
C PHE A 697 -28.82 11.68 7.18
N ASP A 698 -27.74 11.84 7.93
CA ASP A 698 -27.69 11.48 9.35
C ASP A 698 -28.58 12.38 10.22
N MET A 699 -28.69 13.68 9.91
CA MET A 699 -29.60 14.59 10.61
C MET A 699 -31.07 14.26 10.35
N ILE A 700 -31.44 13.99 9.09
CA ILE A 700 -32.82 13.68 8.70
C ILE A 700 -33.30 12.38 9.34
N ASN A 701 -32.45 11.36 9.36
CA ASN A 701 -32.78 10.06 9.95
C ASN A 701 -32.60 10.00 11.47
N GLY A 702 -32.18 11.10 12.11
CA GLY A 702 -31.97 11.17 13.56
C GLY A 702 -30.76 10.36 14.06
N TYR A 703 -29.78 10.08 13.20
CA TYR A 703 -28.52 9.43 13.54
C TYR A 703 -27.46 10.40 14.08
N PHE A 704 -27.65 11.70 13.88
CA PHE A 704 -26.76 12.74 14.39
C PHE A 704 -27.31 13.37 15.68
N PRO A 705 -26.49 13.52 16.74
CA PRO A 705 -25.11 13.05 16.87
C PRO A 705 -25.01 11.54 17.18
N ILE A 706 -23.95 10.89 16.69
CA ILE A 706 -23.77 9.45 16.84
C ILE A 706 -23.29 9.06 18.25
N GLY A 707 -23.78 7.94 18.77
CA GLY A 707 -23.12 7.20 19.86
C GLY A 707 -23.62 7.46 21.28
N ASN A 708 -24.73 8.16 21.49
CA ASN A 708 -25.39 8.23 22.81
C ASN A 708 -26.92 8.12 22.68
N LYS A 709 -27.49 7.05 23.25
CA LYS A 709 -28.96 6.83 23.26
C LYS A 709 -29.72 7.86 24.11
N ASN A 710 -29.03 8.53 25.02
CA ASN A 710 -29.61 9.49 25.95
C ASN A 710 -29.52 10.95 25.44
N GLU A 711 -28.90 11.18 24.28
CA GLU A 711 -28.85 12.50 23.64
C GLU A 711 -29.95 12.61 22.58
N GLN A 712 -30.72 13.70 22.62
CA GLN A 712 -31.75 13.96 21.61
C GLN A 712 -31.10 14.24 20.24
N PRO A 713 -31.58 13.62 19.15
CA PRO A 713 -31.08 13.87 17.81
C PRO A 713 -31.16 15.36 17.41
N ILE A 714 -30.09 15.85 16.80
CA ILE A 714 -30.05 17.19 16.22
C ILE A 714 -30.61 17.12 14.80
N LYS A 715 -31.85 17.59 14.68
CA LYS A 715 -32.53 17.86 13.41
C LYS A 715 -32.22 19.24 12.84
N ILE A 716 -32.57 19.43 11.56
CA ILE A 716 -32.38 20.67 10.81
C ILE A 716 -33.10 21.89 11.42
N GLU A 717 -34.23 21.67 12.07
CA GLU A 717 -35.03 22.70 12.76
C GLU A 717 -34.31 23.34 13.96
N HIS A 718 -33.34 22.62 14.55
CA HIS A 718 -32.51 23.16 15.63
C HIS A 718 -31.40 24.10 15.12
N ILE A 719 -31.09 24.12 13.82
CA ILE A 719 -30.02 24.98 13.28
C ILE A 719 -30.45 26.45 13.38
N HIS A 720 -29.70 27.21 14.20
CA HIS A 720 -29.75 28.66 14.31
C HIS A 720 -29.11 29.32 13.09
N SER A 721 -27.85 28.98 12.80
CA SER A 721 -27.05 29.56 11.71
C SER A 721 -25.88 28.66 11.35
N ILE A 722 -25.39 28.81 10.12
CA ILE A 722 -24.16 28.15 9.63
C ILE A 722 -23.11 29.21 9.33
N ILE A 723 -21.86 28.97 9.74
CA ILE A 723 -20.70 29.78 9.41
C ILE A 723 -19.70 28.87 8.71
N GLU A 724 -19.40 29.13 7.44
CA GLU A 724 -18.51 28.29 6.64
C GLU A 724 -17.27 29.07 6.20
N LEU A 725 -16.10 28.44 6.38
CA LEU A 725 -14.81 28.97 5.93
C LEU A 725 -14.36 28.18 4.70
N GLN A 726 -14.14 28.87 3.58
CA GLN A 726 -13.70 28.19 2.35
C GLN A 726 -12.88 29.09 1.42
N SER A 727 -11.98 28.48 0.64
CA SER A 727 -11.18 29.15 -0.40
C SER A 727 -10.59 30.49 0.07
N LEU A 728 -9.82 30.44 1.15
CA LEU A 728 -9.19 31.61 1.76
C LEU A 728 -7.79 31.80 1.19
N SER A 729 -7.53 33.01 0.70
CA SER A 729 -6.23 33.43 0.17
C SER A 729 -5.86 34.80 0.71
N MET A 730 -4.56 35.08 0.83
CA MET A 730 -4.02 36.30 1.41
C MET A 730 -4.33 37.53 0.53
N THR A 731 -5.47 38.15 0.79
CA THR A 731 -5.98 39.33 0.09
C THR A 731 -6.21 40.49 1.06
N LYS A 732 -6.38 41.70 0.53
CA LYS A 732 -6.75 42.89 1.33
C LYS A 732 -8.22 42.89 1.77
N LYS A 733 -9.07 42.06 1.15
CA LYS A 733 -10.52 42.01 1.37
C LYS A 733 -10.98 40.55 1.34
N ILE A 734 -11.78 40.15 2.32
CA ILE A 734 -12.53 38.89 2.34
C ILE A 734 -14.00 39.22 2.14
N TRP A 735 -14.73 38.33 1.50
CA TRP A 735 -16.14 38.54 1.26
C TRP A 735 -17.00 37.60 2.07
N LEU A 736 -18.05 38.16 2.65
CA LEU A 736 -19.12 37.45 3.32
C LEU A 736 -20.29 37.28 2.33
N HIS A 737 -20.53 36.03 1.95
CA HIS A 737 -21.72 35.63 1.19
C HIS A 737 -22.79 35.14 2.16
N THR A 738 -24.05 35.49 1.92
CA THR A 738 -25.13 35.19 2.86
C THR A 738 -26.40 34.73 2.16
N HIS A 739 -27.12 33.79 2.79
CA HIS A 739 -28.41 33.31 2.30
C HIS A 739 -29.19 32.58 3.41
N PRO A 740 -30.53 32.63 3.46
CA PRO A 740 -31.42 33.46 2.64
C PRO A 740 -31.49 34.89 3.15
N SER A 741 -31.65 35.85 2.23
CA SER A 741 -31.59 37.29 2.50
C SER A 741 -32.61 37.78 3.55
N SER A 742 -33.74 37.09 3.71
CA SER A 742 -34.82 37.42 4.65
C SER A 742 -34.54 37.08 6.11
N LEU A 743 -33.56 36.21 6.40
CA LEU A 743 -33.26 35.72 7.75
C LEU A 743 -31.89 36.19 8.25
N ILE A 744 -31.25 37.05 7.47
CA ILE A 744 -29.96 37.62 7.83
C ILE A 744 -30.14 38.46 9.08
N ASN A 745 -29.48 38.04 10.16
CA ASN A 745 -29.37 38.87 11.34
C ASN A 745 -28.42 40.04 11.06
N GLN A 746 -28.97 41.23 10.81
CA GLN A 746 -28.15 42.41 10.57
C GLN A 746 -27.24 42.75 11.75
N THR A 747 -27.66 42.48 13.00
CA THR A 747 -26.78 42.72 14.14
C THR A 747 -25.50 41.88 14.11
N PHE A 748 -25.55 40.62 13.63
CA PHE A 748 -24.33 39.81 13.49
C PHE A 748 -23.40 40.39 12.43
N ILE A 749 -23.94 40.82 11.29
CA ILE A 749 -23.16 41.42 10.20
C ILE A 749 -22.56 42.76 10.66
N ASP A 750 -23.35 43.62 11.29
CA ASP A 750 -22.89 44.91 11.78
C ASP A 750 -21.74 44.76 12.78
N ILE A 751 -21.85 43.80 13.71
CA ILE A 751 -20.78 43.47 14.66
C ILE A 751 -19.55 42.95 13.91
N LEU A 752 -19.73 42.05 12.93
CA LEU A 752 -18.63 41.47 12.15
C LEU A 752 -17.86 42.55 11.37
N LEU A 753 -18.57 43.40 10.63
CA LEU A 753 -17.98 44.47 9.82
C LEU A 753 -17.31 45.53 10.70
N ARG A 754 -17.88 45.81 11.88
CA ARG A 754 -17.29 46.74 12.85
C ARG A 754 -16.01 46.18 13.47
N ASN A 755 -15.99 44.89 13.81
CA ASN A 755 -14.83 44.24 14.43
C ASN A 755 -13.74 43.93 13.40
N ASN A 756 -14.10 43.68 12.13
CA ASN A 756 -13.17 43.37 11.05
C ASN A 756 -13.41 44.20 9.78
N PRO A 757 -12.68 45.32 9.58
CA PRO A 757 -12.82 46.15 8.38
C PRO A 757 -12.31 45.46 7.11
N MET A 758 -11.67 44.29 7.21
CA MET A 758 -11.20 43.51 6.06
C MET A 758 -12.32 42.68 5.42
N ILE A 759 -13.42 42.44 6.14
CA ILE A 759 -14.57 41.69 5.66
C ILE A 759 -15.54 42.65 4.99
N ASN A 760 -15.94 42.32 3.77
CA ASN A 760 -16.95 43.05 3.00
C ASN A 760 -18.19 42.20 2.79
N LEU A 761 -19.37 42.81 2.86
CA LEU A 761 -20.62 42.16 2.52
C LEU A 761 -20.84 42.18 1.00
N ILE A 762 -21.23 41.04 0.42
CA ILE A 762 -21.72 40.96 -0.95
C ILE A 762 -23.22 41.28 -0.99
N PRO A 763 -23.73 41.96 -2.03
CA PRO A 763 -25.17 42.20 -2.16
C PRO A 763 -25.98 40.91 -2.03
N SER A 764 -27.08 40.96 -1.29
CA SER A 764 -27.91 39.78 -0.97
C SER A 764 -28.59 39.12 -2.18
N ASN A 765 -28.49 39.74 -3.36
CA ASN A 765 -29.00 39.20 -4.63
C ASN A 765 -27.93 38.41 -5.42
N SER A 766 -26.68 38.39 -4.95
CA SER A 766 -25.62 37.61 -5.58
C SER A 766 -25.77 36.11 -5.27
N PRO A 767 -25.39 35.22 -6.20
CA PRO A 767 -25.41 33.79 -5.96
C PRO A 767 -24.40 33.39 -4.89
N LEU A 768 -24.69 32.31 -4.16
CA LEU A 768 -23.73 31.68 -3.26
C LEU A 768 -22.60 31.00 -4.05
N PRO A 769 -21.34 31.07 -3.55
CA PRO A 769 -20.25 30.25 -4.07
C PRO A 769 -20.53 28.77 -3.77
N PRO A 770 -19.95 27.83 -4.54
CA PRO A 770 -19.99 26.40 -4.25
C PRO A 770 -19.52 26.19 -2.82
N ALA A 771 -20.42 25.70 -1.97
CA ALA A 771 -20.21 25.62 -0.53
C ALA A 771 -21.06 24.49 0.06
N SER A 772 -20.55 23.86 1.10
CA SER A 772 -21.22 22.78 1.84
C SER A 772 -22.62 23.20 2.29
N SER A 773 -22.74 24.45 2.77
CA SER A 773 -23.98 25.08 3.23
C SER A 773 -25.11 25.04 2.20
N GLN A 774 -24.81 24.95 0.90
CA GLN A 774 -25.84 24.84 -0.13
C GLN A 774 -26.70 23.59 0.06
N ILE A 775 -26.10 22.44 0.38
CA ILE A 775 -26.83 21.18 0.62
C ILE A 775 -27.76 21.31 1.83
N PHE A 776 -27.30 22.00 2.88
CA PHE A 776 -28.11 22.29 4.05
C PHE A 776 -29.32 23.16 3.71
N LEU A 777 -29.13 24.16 2.84
CA LEU A 777 -30.20 25.05 2.41
C LEU A 777 -31.20 24.36 1.46
N GLN A 778 -30.76 23.46 0.57
CA GLN A 778 -31.64 22.76 -0.40
C GLN A 778 -32.70 21.90 0.28
N GLN A 779 -32.35 21.26 1.39
CA GLN A 779 -33.20 20.28 2.06
C GLN A 779 -34.25 20.93 2.98
N THR A 780 -34.44 22.25 2.90
CA THR A 780 -35.36 23.00 3.76
C THR A 780 -36.64 23.40 3.04
N SER A 781 -37.70 22.59 3.18
CA SER A 781 -39.05 23.00 2.77
C SER A 781 -39.80 23.77 3.87
N SER A 782 -39.38 23.66 5.14
CA SER A 782 -40.11 24.17 6.32
C SER A 782 -39.25 24.87 7.39
N SER A 783 -37.92 24.76 7.37
CA SER A 783 -37.03 25.30 8.41
C SER A 783 -35.89 26.13 7.82
N SER A 784 -35.98 27.45 7.87
CA SER A 784 -35.02 28.35 7.23
C SER A 784 -34.03 28.95 8.25
N PHE A 785 -32.73 29.02 7.91
CA PHE A 785 -31.66 29.58 8.74
C PHE A 785 -30.63 30.32 7.87
N PRO A 786 -29.96 31.37 8.37
CA PRO A 786 -28.90 32.05 7.64
C PRO A 786 -27.60 31.22 7.61
N ALA A 787 -27.00 31.15 6.42
CA ALA A 787 -25.64 30.69 6.19
C ALA A 787 -24.74 31.91 5.90
N TYR A 788 -23.57 31.94 6.55
CA TYR A 788 -22.56 32.97 6.47
C TYR A 788 -21.26 32.34 5.93
N ILE A 789 -20.96 32.57 4.66
CA ILE A 789 -19.82 31.94 3.98
C ILE A 789 -18.72 32.99 3.79
N LEU A 790 -17.59 32.77 4.46
CA LEU A 790 -16.40 33.62 4.32
C LEU A 790 -15.45 33.01 3.28
N SER A 791 -15.17 33.79 2.24
CA SER A 791 -14.28 33.36 1.15
C SER A 791 -13.52 34.52 0.51
N SER A 792 -12.34 34.22 -0.06
CA SER A 792 -11.58 35.18 -0.85
C SER A 792 -12.06 35.12 -2.30
N THR A 793 -13.05 35.95 -2.63
CA THR A 793 -13.57 36.12 -3.99
C THR A 793 -13.27 37.53 -4.54
N ASN A 794 -13.37 37.68 -5.86
CA ASN A 794 -13.47 38.98 -6.51
C ASN A 794 -14.76 38.96 -7.33
N GLN A 795 -15.78 39.71 -6.89
CA GLN A 795 -17.14 39.59 -7.41
C GLN A 795 -17.64 38.13 -7.27
N ASN A 796 -17.95 37.47 -8.38
CA ASN A 796 -18.45 36.09 -8.44
C ASN A 796 -17.36 35.08 -8.88
N GLN A 797 -16.08 35.36 -8.60
CA GLN A 797 -14.94 34.51 -8.96
C GLN A 797 -14.03 34.26 -7.76
N PHE A 798 -13.48 33.06 -7.62
CA PHE A 798 -12.46 32.79 -6.60
C PHE A 798 -11.17 33.55 -6.90
N SER A 799 -10.52 34.06 -5.84
CA SER A 799 -9.18 34.65 -5.97
C SER A 799 -8.07 33.60 -6.16
N ASN A 800 -8.37 32.32 -5.95
CA ASN A 800 -7.42 31.24 -6.18
C ASN A 800 -7.31 30.94 -7.69
N HIS A 801 -6.16 31.29 -8.27
CA HIS A 801 -5.83 31.06 -9.69
C HIS A 801 -5.56 29.60 -10.03
N TYR A 802 -5.39 28.75 -9.01
CA TYR A 802 -5.06 27.33 -9.10
C TYR A 802 -6.11 26.47 -8.39
N TYR A 803 -7.40 26.84 -8.44
CA TYR A 803 -8.49 26.11 -7.77
C TYR A 803 -8.47 24.60 -8.09
N HIS A 804 -8.48 23.75 -7.06
CA HIS A 804 -8.26 22.29 -7.12
C HIS A 804 -7.00 21.80 -7.87
N SER A 805 -6.15 22.69 -8.37
CA SER A 805 -5.01 22.35 -9.20
C SER A 805 -3.87 21.72 -8.40
N PHE A 806 -3.05 20.95 -9.09
CA PHE A 806 -1.81 20.42 -8.52
C PHE A 806 -0.72 21.51 -8.39
N PHE A 807 -0.97 22.72 -8.92
CA PHE A 807 -0.18 23.93 -8.70
C PHE A 807 -0.63 24.74 -7.48
N ASP A 808 -1.72 24.36 -6.79
CA ASP A 808 -2.12 24.97 -5.51
C ASP A 808 -1.21 24.50 -4.37
N ASP A 809 0.05 24.94 -4.42
CA ASP A 809 1.12 24.59 -3.50
C ASP A 809 1.63 25.81 -2.71
N LEU A 810 2.69 25.64 -1.92
CA LEU A 810 3.25 26.69 -1.07
C LEU A 810 3.75 27.93 -1.81
N SER A 811 4.12 27.78 -3.09
CA SER A 811 4.60 28.89 -3.90
C SER A 811 3.48 29.84 -4.32
N THR A 812 2.20 29.48 -4.09
CA THR A 812 1.04 30.35 -4.29
C THR A 812 0.87 31.40 -3.19
N ILE A 813 1.47 31.16 -2.01
CA ILE A 813 1.38 32.03 -0.84
C ILE A 813 2.72 32.69 -0.49
N SER A 814 3.67 32.69 -1.43
CA SER A 814 5.00 33.31 -1.30
C SER A 814 5.79 32.87 -0.07
N ILE A 815 5.54 31.67 0.45
CA ILE A 815 6.32 31.10 1.56
C ILE A 815 7.48 30.29 1.02
N ASN A 816 8.70 30.63 1.45
CA ASN A 816 9.85 29.81 1.18
C ASN A 816 9.86 28.59 2.13
N ILE A 817 9.66 27.39 1.57
CA ILE A 817 9.58 26.14 2.33
C ILE A 817 10.88 25.86 3.10
N SER A 818 12.04 26.25 2.56
CA SER A 818 13.34 25.97 3.18
C SER A 818 13.51 26.71 4.51
N THR A 819 13.01 27.94 4.60
CA THR A 819 13.16 28.81 5.77
C THR A 819 12.01 28.70 6.76
N LEU A 820 10.91 28.02 6.43
CA LEU A 820 9.75 27.91 7.32
C LEU A 820 10.05 27.01 8.53
N GLU A 821 10.19 27.58 9.71
CA GLU A 821 10.30 26.85 10.99
C GLU A 821 9.01 26.98 11.81
N TYR A 822 8.86 26.15 12.85
CA TYR A 822 7.64 26.05 13.65
C TYR A 822 7.29 27.34 14.41
N ASN A 823 8.29 28.18 14.71
CA ASN A 823 8.16 29.45 15.40
C ASN A 823 8.17 30.66 14.45
N THR A 824 8.38 30.46 13.14
CA THR A 824 8.53 31.55 12.18
C THR A 824 7.21 32.29 11.96
N THR A 825 7.21 33.60 12.20
CA THR A 825 6.07 34.46 11.88
C THR A 825 6.14 34.86 10.41
N THR A 826 5.07 34.60 9.67
CA THR A 826 4.94 34.86 8.24
C THR A 826 3.84 35.88 7.99
N GLU A 827 3.78 36.46 6.79
CA GLU A 827 2.68 37.37 6.43
C GLU A 827 1.32 36.68 6.52
N ILE A 828 1.23 35.43 6.05
CA ILE A 828 -0.01 34.64 6.14
C ILE A 828 -0.40 34.36 7.60
N SER A 829 0.57 34.17 8.52
CA SER A 829 0.27 33.87 9.92
C SER A 829 -0.28 35.09 10.65
N LEU A 830 0.16 36.30 10.27
CA LEU A 830 -0.42 37.56 10.74
C LEU A 830 -1.79 37.81 10.10
N TRP A 831 -1.93 37.49 8.81
CA TRP A 831 -3.20 37.63 8.10
C TRP A 831 -4.30 36.74 8.71
N ILE A 832 -4.01 35.46 8.99
CA ILE A 832 -4.93 34.55 9.69
C ILE A 832 -5.31 35.11 11.07
N LYS A 833 -4.33 35.67 11.80
CA LYS A 833 -4.59 36.31 13.11
C LYS A 833 -5.61 37.45 12.99
N HIS A 834 -5.44 38.34 12.02
CA HIS A 834 -6.34 39.48 11.77
C HIS A 834 -7.76 39.08 11.34
N ILE A 835 -7.97 37.83 10.94
CA ILE A 835 -9.30 37.29 10.62
C ILE A 835 -9.93 36.65 11.85
N VAL A 836 -9.16 35.80 12.52
CA VAL A 836 -9.66 34.91 13.57
C VAL A 836 -9.98 35.65 14.86
N GLU A 837 -9.16 36.62 15.27
CA GLU A 837 -9.43 37.40 16.48
C GLU A 837 -10.77 38.17 16.37
N PRO A 838 -11.00 39.03 15.35
CA PRO A 838 -12.28 39.69 15.19
C PRO A 838 -13.48 38.76 15.00
N LEU A 839 -13.30 37.63 14.31
CA LEU A 839 -14.36 36.64 14.13
C LEU A 839 -14.77 36.01 15.46
N ALA A 840 -13.80 35.68 16.31
CA ALA A 840 -14.07 35.19 17.67
C ALA A 840 -14.78 36.25 18.54
N GLN A 841 -14.34 37.51 18.48
CA GLN A 841 -15.00 38.62 19.19
C GLN A 841 -16.45 38.78 18.73
N THR A 842 -16.70 38.68 17.43
CA THR A 842 -18.04 38.77 16.84
C THR A 842 -18.94 37.64 17.33
N LEU A 843 -18.42 36.41 17.41
CA LEU A 843 -19.16 35.27 17.95
C LEU A 843 -19.50 35.46 19.43
N ILE A 844 -18.55 35.91 20.25
CA ILE A 844 -18.78 36.17 21.67
C ILE A 844 -19.80 37.28 21.85
N GLU A 845 -19.65 38.41 21.15
CA GLU A 845 -20.54 39.55 21.30
C GLU A 845 -21.95 39.24 20.77
N SER A 846 -22.07 38.61 19.61
CA SER A 846 -23.38 38.30 19.02
C SER A 846 -24.15 37.21 19.78
N LEU A 847 -23.45 36.27 20.42
CA LEU A 847 -24.08 35.15 21.11
C LEU A 847 -24.22 35.38 22.61
N VAL A 848 -23.23 36.00 23.25
CA VAL A 848 -23.19 36.22 24.69
C VAL A 848 -23.70 37.63 25.05
N GLY A 849 -23.63 38.59 24.13
CA GLY A 849 -23.98 39.99 24.37
C GLY A 849 -22.87 40.77 25.08
N ILE A 850 -21.66 40.20 25.19
CA ILE A 850 -20.52 40.82 25.89
C ILE A 850 -19.47 41.18 24.85
N LYS A 851 -19.05 42.45 24.85
CA LYS A 851 -17.88 42.88 24.09
C LYS A 851 -16.62 42.52 24.88
N LYS A 852 -15.84 41.57 24.36
CA LYS A 852 -14.60 41.09 24.97
C LYS A 852 -13.49 41.01 23.93
N ASP A 853 -12.35 41.63 24.22
CA ASP A 853 -11.16 41.50 23.38
C ASP A 853 -10.51 40.14 23.65
N VAL A 854 -10.27 39.39 22.58
CA VAL A 854 -9.59 38.08 22.60
C VAL A 854 -8.29 38.17 21.82
N ILE A 855 -7.23 37.56 22.36
CA ILE A 855 -5.88 37.62 21.79
C ILE A 855 -5.34 36.20 21.67
N ILE A 856 -4.90 35.82 20.47
CA ILE A 856 -4.22 34.54 20.24
C ILE A 856 -2.69 34.71 20.27
N LYS A 857 -2.02 33.73 20.89
CA LYS A 857 -0.56 33.60 20.81
C LYS A 857 -0.14 33.25 19.39
N GLN A 858 0.74 34.07 18.80
CA GLN A 858 1.24 33.90 17.43
C GLN A 858 1.85 32.51 17.18
N GLU A 859 2.52 31.96 18.19
CA GLU A 859 3.15 30.63 18.15
C GLU A 859 2.17 29.50 17.77
N ILE A 860 0.89 29.60 18.17
CA ILE A 860 -0.12 28.57 17.82
C ILE A 860 -0.38 28.57 16.31
N ILE A 861 -0.50 29.75 15.71
CA ILE A 861 -0.72 29.90 14.26
C ILE A 861 0.52 29.44 13.49
N ASN A 862 1.71 29.87 13.92
CA ASN A 862 2.98 29.49 13.29
C ASN A 862 3.16 27.96 13.31
N ASN A 863 2.88 27.32 14.45
CA ASN A 863 2.91 25.86 14.59
C ASN A 863 1.90 25.18 13.64
N LEU A 864 0.65 25.63 13.59
CA LEU A 864 -0.37 25.05 12.69
C LEU A 864 0.05 25.14 11.21
N ILE A 865 0.58 26.29 10.79
CA ILE A 865 1.09 26.50 9.44
C ILE A 865 2.25 25.55 9.16
N TYR A 866 3.24 25.46 10.05
CA TYR A 866 4.37 24.55 9.89
C TYR A 866 3.92 23.08 9.82
N CYS A 867 3.02 22.66 10.71
CA CYS A 867 2.50 21.31 10.76
C CYS A 867 1.76 20.91 9.49
N ILE A 868 0.82 21.75 9.06
CA ILE A 868 -0.08 21.42 7.94
C ILE A 868 0.65 21.59 6.60
N LEU A 869 1.50 22.62 6.46
CA LEU A 869 2.08 22.96 5.17
C LEU A 869 3.48 22.38 4.93
N LYS A 870 4.24 22.00 5.96
CA LYS A 870 5.64 21.55 5.78
C LYS A 870 5.96 20.20 6.42
N ASN A 871 5.56 19.96 7.67
CA ASN A 871 5.94 18.75 8.39
C ASN A 871 4.85 18.28 9.33
N LEU A 872 4.11 17.24 8.96
CA LEU A 872 3.05 16.68 9.80
C LEU A 872 3.54 16.14 11.15
N ASN A 873 4.76 15.60 11.22
CA ASN A 873 5.39 15.16 12.48
C ASN A 873 6.02 16.35 13.23
N CYS A 874 5.20 17.34 13.56
CA CYS A 874 5.61 18.60 14.15
C CYS A 874 5.53 18.64 15.69
N PRO A 875 6.15 19.66 16.34
CA PRO A 875 6.06 19.84 17.80
C PRO A 875 4.63 19.90 18.36
N LEU A 876 3.67 20.45 17.61
CA LEU A 876 2.26 20.46 18.03
C LEU A 876 1.73 19.03 18.17
N ILE A 877 2.01 18.14 17.21
CA ILE A 877 1.57 16.74 17.24
C ILE A 877 2.23 15.98 18.40
N HIS A 878 3.51 16.26 18.68
CA HIS A 878 4.22 15.71 19.85
C HIS A 878 3.47 16.06 21.14
N ASN A 879 2.97 17.28 21.24
CA ASN A 879 2.26 17.77 22.43
C ASN A 879 0.79 17.35 22.53
N VAL A 880 0.12 16.98 21.42
CA VAL A 880 -1.33 16.68 21.45
C VAL A 880 -1.66 15.20 21.21
N THR A 881 -0.70 14.36 20.83
CA THR A 881 -0.95 12.92 20.59
C THR A 881 -0.36 12.04 21.68
N ASN A 882 -0.87 10.81 21.80
CA ASN A 882 -0.22 9.76 22.59
C ASN A 882 0.81 9.03 21.72
N GLU A 883 1.66 8.22 22.34
CA GLU A 883 2.76 7.53 21.64
C GLU A 883 2.27 6.67 20.46
N SER A 884 1.18 5.91 20.65
CA SER A 884 0.63 5.05 19.59
C SER A 884 0.20 5.83 18.35
N VAL A 885 -0.43 7.00 18.52
CA VAL A 885 -0.90 7.81 17.39
C VAL A 885 0.22 8.67 16.84
N GLY A 886 1.07 9.25 17.69
CA GLY A 886 2.24 10.01 17.30
C GLY A 886 3.17 9.23 16.36
N ASN A 887 3.41 7.95 16.65
CA ASN A 887 4.21 7.06 15.80
C ASN A 887 3.63 6.87 14.38
N THR A 888 2.33 7.10 14.17
CA THR A 888 1.73 7.02 12.82
C THR A 888 2.12 8.20 11.92
N PHE A 889 2.63 9.29 12.49
CA PHE A 889 3.08 10.47 11.74
C PHE A 889 4.55 10.38 11.30
N GLN A 890 5.35 9.44 11.82
CA GLN A 890 6.78 9.30 11.45
C GLN A 890 7.03 9.11 9.94
N PRO A 891 6.23 8.32 9.18
CA PRO A 891 6.42 8.19 7.73
C PRO A 891 6.18 9.49 6.95
N PHE A 892 5.63 10.52 7.61
CA PHE A 892 5.25 11.81 7.05
C PHE A 892 6.22 12.93 7.45
N ASP A 893 7.42 12.59 7.93
CA ASP A 893 8.50 13.56 8.17
C ASP A 893 8.79 14.39 6.91
N HIS A 894 8.83 15.71 7.09
CA HIS A 894 9.03 16.69 6.00
C HIS A 894 7.99 16.60 4.87
N THR A 895 6.77 16.12 5.18
CA THR A 895 5.65 16.14 4.25
C THR A 895 4.53 17.06 4.72
N SER A 896 3.91 17.76 3.77
CA SER A 896 2.68 18.53 3.99
C SER A 896 1.47 17.61 4.12
N MET A 897 0.38 18.15 4.68
CA MET A 897 -0.90 17.46 4.74
C MET A 897 -1.42 17.10 3.34
N PRO A 898 -1.84 15.84 3.10
CA PRO A 898 -2.52 15.47 1.88
C PRO A 898 -3.99 15.89 1.97
N PHE A 899 -4.39 16.80 1.08
CA PHE A 899 -5.77 17.29 0.97
C PHE A 899 -6.57 16.59 -0.13
N SER A 900 -6.27 15.33 -0.46
CA SER A 900 -6.96 14.58 -1.51
C SER A 900 -8.24 13.91 -1.01
N VAL A 901 -9.24 13.78 -1.89
CA VAL A 901 -10.35 12.83 -1.71
C VAL A 901 -9.85 11.42 -1.40
N ASN A 902 -10.49 10.76 -0.43
CA ASN A 902 -10.02 9.49 0.12
C ASN A 902 -10.88 8.30 -0.35
N THR A 903 -10.32 7.09 -0.24
CA THR A 903 -10.99 5.81 -0.48
C THR A 903 -10.85 4.90 0.74
N TYR A 904 -11.70 3.87 0.84
CA TYR A 904 -11.69 2.94 1.97
C TYR A 904 -10.68 1.77 1.76
N PRO A 905 -9.92 1.32 2.79
CA PRO A 905 -9.97 1.71 4.20
C PRO A 905 -9.25 3.02 4.50
N ILE A 906 -9.97 3.91 5.19
CA ILE A 906 -9.58 5.29 5.52
C ILE A 906 -8.38 5.37 6.51
N SER A 907 -8.03 4.25 7.17
CA SER A 907 -7.08 4.21 8.31
C SER A 907 -5.62 4.58 8.01
N THR A 908 -5.29 4.95 6.78
CA THR A 908 -3.90 5.23 6.35
C THR A 908 -3.58 6.71 6.14
N THR A 909 -4.56 7.60 6.23
CA THR A 909 -4.32 9.03 5.97
C THR A 909 -4.08 9.81 7.27
N PRO A 910 -3.06 10.70 7.32
CA PRO A 910 -2.68 11.40 8.54
C PRO A 910 -3.61 12.60 8.88
N THR A 911 -4.45 13.03 7.93
CA THR A 911 -5.35 14.20 8.06
C THR A 911 -6.36 14.02 9.20
N PHE A 912 -7.02 12.86 9.29
CA PHE A 912 -8.05 12.61 10.31
C PHE A 912 -7.51 12.53 11.75
N PRO A 913 -6.46 11.73 12.05
CA PRO A 913 -5.88 11.74 13.39
C PRO A 913 -5.35 13.13 13.75
N PHE A 914 -4.79 13.90 12.80
CA PHE A 914 -4.33 15.26 13.06
C PHE A 914 -5.48 16.14 13.56
N ILE A 915 -6.55 16.27 12.77
CA ILE A 915 -7.70 17.12 13.10
C ILE A 915 -8.33 16.68 14.41
N LYS A 916 -8.52 15.36 14.60
CA LYS A 916 -9.14 14.80 15.81
C LYS A 916 -8.36 15.19 17.06
N TYR A 917 -7.05 14.98 17.09
CA TYR A 917 -6.27 15.26 18.30
C TYR A 917 -6.05 16.75 18.55
N VAL A 918 -5.88 17.56 17.49
CA VAL A 918 -5.77 19.02 17.61
C VAL A 918 -7.08 19.63 18.13
N LEU A 919 -8.23 19.28 17.55
CA LEU A 919 -9.53 19.74 18.05
C LEU A 919 -9.79 19.26 19.48
N SER A 920 -9.40 18.02 19.78
CA SER A 920 -9.55 17.48 21.14
C SER A 920 -8.84 18.35 22.17
N TYR A 921 -7.62 18.77 21.84
CA TYR A 921 -6.80 19.61 22.70
C TYR A 921 -7.30 21.07 22.74
N PHE A 922 -7.70 21.64 21.61
CA PHE A 922 -8.12 23.04 21.52
C PHE A 922 -9.46 23.32 22.19
N LEU A 923 -10.43 22.41 22.03
CA LEU A 923 -11.79 22.53 22.56
C LEU A 923 -11.97 21.82 23.91
N ARG A 924 -10.89 21.44 24.59
CA ARG A 924 -10.97 20.77 25.90
C ARG A 924 -11.57 21.69 26.98
N ASP A 925 -12.23 21.07 27.94
CA ASP A 925 -12.66 21.72 29.18
C ASP A 925 -11.45 21.90 30.11
N ARG A 926 -10.94 23.13 30.14
CA ARG A 926 -9.77 23.51 30.93
C ARG A 926 -10.00 23.43 32.44
N SER A 927 -11.25 23.37 32.92
CA SER A 927 -11.51 23.14 34.35
C SER A 927 -11.06 21.75 34.82
N TYR A 928 -10.87 20.81 33.90
CA TYR A 928 -10.38 19.45 34.15
C TYR A 928 -8.86 19.28 33.94
N ASP A 929 -8.13 20.31 33.48
CA ASP A 929 -6.68 20.23 33.19
C ASP A 929 -5.83 19.89 34.44
N ARG A 930 -6.36 20.06 35.66
CA ARG A 930 -5.67 19.73 36.93
C ARG A 930 -5.67 18.23 37.28
N GLN A 931 -6.38 17.39 36.52
CA GLN A 931 -6.49 15.96 36.82
C GLN A 931 -5.37 15.17 36.12
N ASN A 932 -4.30 14.86 36.84
CA ASN A 932 -3.25 13.95 36.36
C ASN A 932 -3.76 12.50 36.37
N LEU A 933 -4.26 12.03 35.22
CA LEU A 933 -4.69 10.65 35.02
C LEU A 933 -3.70 9.94 34.09
N THR A 934 -3.40 8.67 34.41
CA THR A 934 -2.65 7.81 33.51
C THR A 934 -3.48 7.46 32.27
N GLU A 935 -2.84 7.03 31.19
CA GLU A 935 -3.54 6.66 29.94
C GLU A 935 -4.60 5.56 30.17
N ILE A 936 -4.30 4.58 31.02
CA ILE A 936 -5.22 3.47 31.34
C ILE A 936 -6.47 4.02 32.04
N LEU A 937 -6.30 4.86 33.06
CA LEU A 937 -7.40 5.49 33.79
C LEU A 937 -8.21 6.43 32.88
N CYS A 938 -7.54 7.14 31.97
CA CYS A 938 -8.21 7.98 30.97
C CYS A 938 -9.09 7.15 30.04
N LYS A 939 -8.58 6.02 29.52
CA LYS A 939 -9.33 5.08 28.67
C LYS A 939 -10.50 4.44 29.42
N GLN A 940 -10.31 4.06 30.67
CA GLN A 940 -11.39 3.52 31.51
C GLN A 940 -12.49 4.55 31.75
N ARG A 941 -12.13 5.81 32.04
CA ARG A 941 -13.12 6.90 32.16
C ARG A 941 -13.81 7.19 30.83
N ALA A 942 -13.09 7.17 29.72
CA ALA A 942 -13.67 7.32 28.39
C ALA A 942 -14.70 6.21 28.10
N TYR A 943 -14.42 4.98 28.51
CA TYR A 943 -15.32 3.83 28.35
C TYR A 943 -16.56 3.93 29.25
N ASN A 944 -16.40 4.38 30.49
CA ASN A 944 -17.48 4.52 31.46
C ASN A 944 -18.32 5.80 31.25
N ASP A 945 -17.78 6.80 30.56
CA ASP A 945 -18.51 8.03 30.24
C ASP A 945 -19.48 7.77 29.09
N SER A 946 -20.78 7.94 29.35
CA SER A 946 -21.84 7.79 28.33
C SER A 946 -21.65 8.71 27.11
N PHE A 947 -20.91 9.82 27.28
CA PHE A 947 -20.58 10.76 26.20
C PHE A 947 -19.20 10.51 25.59
N GLY A 948 -18.42 9.52 26.06
CA GLY A 948 -17.08 9.19 25.59
C GLY A 948 -16.17 10.41 25.42
N SER A 949 -16.13 11.27 26.44
CA SER A 949 -15.60 12.63 26.36
C SER A 949 -14.15 12.75 26.82
N TYR A 950 -13.37 11.66 26.87
CA TYR A 950 -12.02 11.67 27.41
C TYR A 950 -11.01 11.17 26.38
N THR A 951 -9.96 11.96 26.15
CA THR A 951 -8.86 11.65 25.22
C THR A 951 -7.53 11.84 25.93
N PHE A 952 -6.61 10.88 25.79
CA PHE A 952 -5.26 11.02 26.33
C PHE A 952 -4.34 11.72 25.31
N VAL A 953 -3.64 12.77 25.72
CA VAL A 953 -2.82 13.65 24.86
C VAL A 953 -1.45 13.92 25.48
N GLY A 954 -0.49 14.38 24.66
CA GLY A 954 0.82 14.85 25.14
C GLY A 954 1.76 13.77 25.66
N GLY A 955 1.57 12.53 25.22
CA GLY A 955 2.40 11.38 25.59
C GLY A 955 3.36 10.92 24.49
N TYR A 956 3.51 11.68 23.39
CA TYR A 956 4.39 11.32 22.29
C TYR A 956 5.74 12.03 22.40
N THR A 957 6.79 11.26 22.71
CA THR A 957 8.18 11.71 22.65
C THR A 957 8.83 11.19 21.35
N PRO A 958 9.22 12.06 20.41
CA PRO A 958 9.96 11.63 19.24
C PRO A 958 11.32 11.09 19.69
N SER A 959 11.78 10.01 19.07
CA SER A 959 13.02 9.29 19.38
C SER A 959 14.32 10.12 19.26
N ILE A 960 14.23 11.40 18.91
CA ILE A 960 15.34 12.32 18.66
C ILE A 960 15.67 13.18 19.90
N ILE A 961 14.74 13.35 20.85
CA ILE A 961 14.94 14.21 22.02
C ILE A 961 15.22 13.34 23.26
N ASN A 962 16.49 13.07 23.51
CA ASN A 962 16.98 12.61 24.80
C ASN A 962 16.92 13.80 25.77
N GLU A 963 15.78 14.01 26.44
CA GLU A 963 15.68 14.58 27.78
C GLU A 963 14.20 14.82 28.12
N ASN A 964 13.73 14.14 29.19
CA ASN A 964 12.40 14.17 29.79
C ASN A 964 11.28 13.45 29.03
N ALA A 965 10.91 12.26 29.52
CA ALA A 965 9.67 11.59 29.16
C ALA A 965 8.48 12.50 29.53
N PHE A 966 7.81 13.09 28.55
CA PHE A 966 6.58 13.83 28.79
C PHE A 966 5.52 12.88 29.34
N SER A 967 5.10 13.09 30.59
CA SER A 967 3.92 12.42 31.13
C SER A 967 2.69 13.04 30.46
N GLY A 968 2.11 12.35 29.48
CA GLY A 968 0.84 12.76 28.88
C GLY A 968 -0.27 12.91 29.93
N TYR A 969 -1.33 13.61 29.56
CA TYR A 969 -2.45 13.89 30.45
C TYR A 969 -3.79 13.66 29.73
N CYS A 970 -4.84 13.46 30.52
CA CYS A 970 -6.17 13.19 30.02
C CYS A 970 -6.95 14.48 29.87
N VAL A 971 -7.41 14.79 28.66
CA VAL A 971 -8.28 15.94 28.39
C VAL A 971 -9.72 15.50 28.27
N ARG A 972 -10.63 16.34 28.78
CA ARG A 972 -12.06 16.16 28.58
C ARG A 972 -12.50 17.01 27.39
N THR A 973 -13.03 16.36 26.35
CA THR A 973 -13.48 16.99 25.11
C THR A 973 -14.60 16.14 24.49
N TYR A 974 -15.61 16.74 23.86
CA TYR A 974 -16.56 15.96 23.07
C TYR A 974 -16.12 15.96 21.62
N ILE A 975 -15.64 14.83 21.12
CA ILE A 975 -15.27 14.68 19.72
C ILE A 975 -15.74 13.35 19.16
N ARG A 976 -16.23 13.40 17.93
CA ARG A 976 -16.71 12.23 17.19
C ARG A 976 -16.29 12.31 15.73
N SER A 977 -16.21 11.15 15.11
CA SER A 977 -15.93 11.00 13.69
C SER A 977 -16.94 10.05 13.09
N VAL A 978 -17.52 10.41 11.96
CA VAL A 978 -18.50 9.61 11.22
C VAL A 978 -17.99 9.41 9.80
N GLN A 979 -18.14 8.22 9.26
CA GLN A 979 -17.77 7.93 7.87
C GLN A 979 -18.58 8.79 6.90
N SER A 980 -17.91 9.56 6.06
CA SER A 980 -18.50 10.48 5.07
C SER A 980 -18.74 9.80 3.72
N ILE A 981 -19.19 8.54 3.74
CA ILE A 981 -19.58 7.83 2.51
C ILE A 981 -20.95 8.32 2.04
N SER A 982 -21.11 8.54 0.73
CA SER A 982 -22.39 8.99 0.18
C SER A 982 -23.54 8.04 0.55
N PRO A 983 -24.74 8.57 0.86
CA PRO A 983 -25.93 7.76 1.11
C PRO A 983 -26.28 6.78 -0.02
N ALA A 984 -25.86 7.07 -1.26
CA ALA A 984 -26.02 6.17 -2.41
C ALA A 984 -25.46 4.75 -2.18
N PHE A 985 -24.43 4.62 -1.33
CA PHE A 985 -23.80 3.33 -1.02
C PHE A 985 -24.28 2.71 0.31
N VAL A 986 -25.12 3.43 1.08
CA VAL A 986 -25.60 3.01 2.39
C VAL A 986 -27.05 2.56 2.34
N ILE A 987 -27.86 3.21 1.50
CA ILE A 987 -29.28 2.87 1.32
C ILE A 987 -29.38 1.51 0.62
N GLU A 988 -30.08 0.57 1.26
CA GLU A 988 -30.32 -0.75 0.69
C GLU A 988 -31.08 -0.65 -0.65
N ASN A 989 -30.60 -1.38 -1.66
CA ASN A 989 -31.18 -1.41 -3.01
C ASN A 989 -31.27 -0.04 -3.72
N TYR A 990 -30.42 0.93 -3.33
CA TYR A 990 -30.34 2.19 -4.05
C TYR A 990 -29.82 1.99 -5.48
N ASP A 991 -30.50 2.60 -6.45
CA ASP A 991 -30.03 2.56 -7.83
C ASP A 991 -28.92 3.59 -8.05
N LEU A 992 -27.68 3.11 -8.15
CA LEU A 992 -26.47 3.93 -8.33
C LEU A 992 -26.46 4.77 -9.63
N SER A 993 -27.43 4.61 -10.54
CA SER A 993 -27.63 5.52 -11.67
C SER A 993 -28.46 6.77 -11.34
N GLN A 994 -29.15 6.81 -10.19
CA GLN A 994 -29.91 7.98 -9.75
C GLN A 994 -29.00 9.12 -9.32
N THR A 995 -29.38 10.35 -9.68
CA THR A 995 -28.64 11.58 -9.39
C THR A 995 -29.06 12.24 -8.08
N THR A 996 -29.79 11.54 -7.21
CA THR A 996 -30.25 12.10 -5.92
C THR A 996 -29.10 12.23 -4.92
N TYR A 997 -28.18 11.25 -4.90
CA TYR A 997 -26.98 11.25 -4.08
C TYR A 997 -25.75 10.99 -4.94
N PRO A 998 -24.59 11.62 -4.65
CA PRO A 998 -23.36 11.44 -5.42
C PRO A 998 -22.86 10.00 -5.34
N ALA A 999 -22.48 9.41 -6.47
CA ALA A 999 -22.08 8.00 -6.54
C ALA A 999 -20.65 7.85 -7.10
N TRP A 1000 -19.68 8.51 -6.46
CA TRP A 1000 -18.28 8.48 -6.86
C TRP A 1000 -17.54 7.23 -6.35
N THR A 1001 -16.84 6.56 -7.26
CA THR A 1001 -15.88 5.50 -6.93
C THR A 1001 -14.55 5.76 -7.62
N GLU A 1002 -13.47 5.26 -7.04
CA GLU A 1002 -12.13 5.27 -7.61
C GLU A 1002 -11.72 3.85 -7.98
N SER A 1003 -11.11 3.69 -9.16
CA SER A 1003 -10.63 2.38 -9.62
C SER A 1003 -9.52 1.86 -8.72
N ARG A 1004 -9.36 0.54 -8.56
CA ARG A 1004 -8.14 -0.05 -8.00
C ARG A 1004 -7.07 -0.20 -9.09
N TRP A 1005 -5.81 -0.08 -8.70
CA TRP A 1005 -4.63 -0.30 -9.56
C TRP A 1005 -3.52 -1.00 -8.79
N THR A 1006 -2.59 -1.67 -9.50
CA THR A 1006 -1.56 -2.52 -8.89
C THR A 1006 -0.13 -2.07 -9.15
N THR A 1007 0.22 -1.85 -10.43
CA THR A 1007 1.58 -1.46 -10.83
C THR A 1007 1.54 -0.19 -11.67
N ILE A 1008 2.26 0.83 -11.23
CA ILE A 1008 2.47 2.09 -11.96
C ILE A 1008 3.96 2.21 -12.28
N SER A 1009 4.30 2.56 -13.52
CA SER A 1009 5.69 2.82 -13.92
C SER A 1009 5.78 3.74 -15.11
N LEU A 1010 6.77 4.63 -15.09
CA LEU A 1010 7.22 5.44 -16.22
C LEU A 1010 8.66 5.04 -16.56
N ARG A 1011 8.93 4.66 -17.81
CA ARG A 1011 10.28 4.30 -18.25
C ARG A 1011 10.63 4.79 -19.66
N LEU A 1012 11.86 5.24 -19.82
CA LEU A 1012 12.52 5.52 -21.09
C LEU A 1012 13.25 4.28 -21.59
N PHE A 1013 13.29 4.11 -22.91
CA PHE A 1013 14.08 3.08 -23.58
C PHE A 1013 14.40 3.46 -25.02
N ILE A 1014 15.16 2.62 -25.71
CA ILE A 1014 15.53 2.80 -27.12
C ILE A 1014 14.71 1.83 -27.97
N ILE A 1015 14.08 2.34 -29.04
CA ILE A 1015 13.31 1.53 -29.99
C ILE A 1015 14.23 1.12 -31.16
N PRO A 1016 14.42 -0.20 -31.39
CA PRO A 1016 15.17 -0.67 -32.56
C PRO A 1016 14.40 -0.39 -33.86
N THR A 1017 15.10 -0.32 -34.99
CA THR A 1017 14.43 -0.15 -36.29
C THR A 1017 13.68 -1.43 -36.66
N ARG A 1018 12.52 -1.29 -37.32
CA ARG A 1018 11.73 -2.43 -37.80
C ARG A 1018 12.55 -3.35 -38.71
N THR A 1019 13.45 -2.78 -39.51
CA THR A 1019 14.39 -3.53 -40.34
C THR A 1019 15.33 -4.39 -39.50
N HIS A 1020 15.87 -3.85 -38.40
CA HIS A 1020 16.74 -4.62 -37.49
C HIS A 1020 15.99 -5.76 -36.80
N GLU A 1021 14.75 -5.54 -36.37
CA GLU A 1021 13.89 -6.59 -35.79
C GLU A 1021 13.62 -7.72 -36.78
N ILE A 1022 13.24 -7.37 -38.02
CA ILE A 1022 12.97 -8.34 -39.09
C ILE A 1022 14.23 -9.13 -39.46
N ILE A 1023 15.37 -8.46 -39.61
CA ILE A 1023 16.66 -9.12 -39.90
C ILE A 1023 17.00 -10.09 -38.77
N THR A 1024 16.87 -9.67 -37.51
CA THR A 1024 17.13 -10.53 -36.35
C THR A 1024 16.23 -11.76 -36.34
N LEU A 1025 14.94 -11.59 -36.64
CA LEU A 1025 14.00 -12.70 -36.77
C LEU A 1025 14.36 -13.66 -37.91
N ILE A 1026 14.67 -13.14 -39.10
CA ILE A 1026 15.06 -13.94 -40.27
C ILE A 1026 16.33 -14.73 -39.98
N ILE A 1027 17.36 -14.09 -39.40
CA ILE A 1027 18.61 -14.75 -39.01
C ILE A 1027 18.32 -15.86 -37.99
N GLY A 1028 17.47 -15.60 -36.99
CA GLY A 1028 17.06 -16.59 -36.00
C GLY A 1028 16.37 -17.80 -36.63
N ILE A 1029 15.44 -17.59 -37.56
CA ILE A 1029 14.75 -18.65 -38.29
C ILE A 1029 15.72 -19.44 -39.17
N LEU A 1030 16.63 -18.76 -39.88
CA LEU A 1030 17.63 -19.38 -40.75
C LEU A 1030 18.59 -20.26 -39.94
N LEU A 1031 19.16 -19.73 -38.85
CA LEU A 1031 20.05 -20.47 -37.95
C LEU A 1031 19.36 -21.68 -37.33
N THR A 1032 18.10 -21.53 -36.92
CA THR A 1032 17.30 -22.63 -36.38
C THR A 1032 17.08 -23.72 -37.43
N SER A 1033 16.75 -23.32 -38.66
CA SER A 1033 16.52 -24.25 -39.78
C SER A 1033 17.80 -24.98 -40.18
N ILE A 1034 18.93 -24.27 -40.28
CA ILE A 1034 20.24 -24.86 -40.56
C ILE A 1034 20.64 -25.83 -39.44
N SER A 1035 20.48 -25.42 -38.18
CA SER A 1035 20.76 -26.28 -37.02
C SER A 1035 19.92 -27.56 -37.06
N PHE A 1036 18.63 -27.45 -37.42
CA PHE A 1036 17.74 -28.59 -37.56
C PHE A 1036 18.17 -29.53 -38.70
N CYS A 1037 18.51 -28.99 -39.88
CA CYS A 1037 19.03 -29.77 -41.00
C CYS A 1037 20.34 -30.48 -40.64
N VAL A 1038 21.30 -29.77 -40.03
CA VAL A 1038 22.58 -30.34 -39.60
C VAL A 1038 22.38 -31.46 -38.57
N LEU A 1039 21.51 -31.26 -37.57
CA LEU A 1039 21.18 -32.29 -36.58
C LEU A 1039 20.45 -33.48 -37.22
N PHE A 1040 19.57 -33.24 -38.20
CA PHE A 1040 18.88 -34.29 -38.95
C PHE A 1040 19.87 -35.15 -39.74
N PHE A 1041 20.79 -34.54 -40.49
CA PHE A 1041 21.82 -35.26 -41.24
C PHE A 1041 22.82 -35.97 -40.31
N LEU A 1042 23.27 -35.34 -39.23
CA LEU A 1042 24.13 -35.99 -38.24
C LEU A 1042 23.46 -37.21 -37.63
N ARG A 1043 22.16 -37.13 -37.32
CA ARG A 1043 21.37 -38.27 -36.82
C ARG A 1043 21.19 -39.37 -37.87
N TYR A 1044 21.01 -39.00 -39.13
CA TYR A 1044 20.92 -39.94 -40.25
C TYR A 1044 22.24 -40.70 -40.46
N TYR A 1045 23.37 -39.99 -40.50
CA TYR A 1045 24.70 -40.59 -40.69
C TYR A 1045 25.19 -41.39 -39.49
N THR A 1046 24.93 -40.96 -38.25
CA THR A 1046 25.26 -41.76 -37.05
C THR A 1046 24.49 -43.09 -37.02
N LYS A 1047 23.27 -43.13 -37.56
CA LYS A 1047 22.50 -44.38 -37.71
C LYS A 1047 23.12 -45.34 -38.74
N ILE A 1048 23.75 -44.83 -39.79
CA ILE A 1048 24.46 -45.61 -40.80
C ILE A 1048 25.83 -46.08 -40.27
N SER A 1049 26.56 -45.22 -39.56
CA SER A 1049 27.90 -45.52 -39.04
C SER A 1049 27.91 -46.51 -37.87
N LEU A 1050 26.82 -46.63 -37.11
CA LEU A 1050 26.66 -47.61 -36.02
C LEU A 1050 26.23 -49.01 -36.49
N LEU A 1051 25.88 -49.17 -37.77
CA LEU A 1051 25.47 -50.45 -38.37
C LEU A 1051 26.59 -51.16 -39.16
N GLN A 1052 27.79 -50.59 -39.22
CA GLN A 1052 28.95 -51.32 -39.74
C GLN A 1052 29.56 -52.19 -38.64
N PRO A 1053 29.56 -53.53 -38.78
CA PRO A 1053 30.29 -54.39 -37.86
C PRO A 1053 31.79 -54.08 -37.99
N SER A 1054 32.46 -53.90 -36.86
CA SER A 1054 33.92 -53.79 -36.81
C SER A 1054 34.55 -55.08 -37.36
N SER A 1055 35.07 -55.02 -38.57
CA SER A 1055 36.08 -55.94 -39.05
C SER A 1055 37.46 -55.32 -38.85
N SER A 1056 38.32 -56.07 -38.15
CA SER A 1056 39.71 -55.83 -37.71
C SER A 1056 39.91 -54.85 -36.55
#